data_AF-A0A2M8GCR3-F1
#
_entry.id   AF-A0A2M8GCR3-F1
#
_cell.length_a   1.000
_cell.length_b   1.000
_cell.length_c   1.000
_cell.angle_alpha   90.00
_cell.angle_beta   90.00
_cell.angle_gamma   90.00
#
_symmetry.space_group_name_H-M   'P 1'
#
loop_
_entity.id
_entity.type
_entity.pdbx_description
1 polymer ?
#
loop_
_entity_poly.entity_id
_entity_poly.type
_entity_poly.pdbx_seq_one_letter_code
_entity_poly.pdbx_strand_id
1 'polypeptide(L)'
;MVKISRQTYDERITPGELKEKGVRHLLEKIRKTDGYYVTNTERDLSQSDFKNRVMPHTQLLVAEQRNDAGYFSLEISGGASVHVDMLRKQINPLEKLQILSASMPDTLFQTLCRGINLFGYRPYPENVIRLTVRSFARYIHVWRVFDFLNYIPNMIPVFEEVKAVGCILEPAICFSTGPEHTDEFYVKKVGEILDVTGDDIILCIKNHGGLGTPKRIGNLVKAILGKYPDLIIHYHGHNTDGNDIGRIVEAALSGAKIVDAGDHAFVGFYGPPPILTVVDTLADYGYRAAGIDRQAVIDTSNILRREREYYKDFESQFFGFDPTVQIHKLPGGATGSSFEQAVKGGFLHLMPEILQNELPKVQVELGNWWSVTPGSQILWTTAVGNVLKKARYKYASHDLKNLLLGRYGEFPFYRPSDDIYQTIFGLAWKEIIERDGGYQKIEDTDLEVEKGNLEHRMGRATTEDELVLYLQHGNDAVDFFKFEAKYGKTWVLPPSIWFKRGGFDLGERLEFPDASGKRHSIEIGPQRRTKTRDVVTHLIIDHHPEPILTELREEGVEVKRKVALSSKEIDALTKAGDIRSQIAACVREIPVAEGDEVAAGQLLIVLEAMKMLNNITSEINGKVGEIFVSPGDTVAVGDPLMTIGKD
;
A
#
# COMPACT_ATOMS: atom_id res chain seq x y z
N MET A 1 15.57 -30.39 -20.47
CA MET A 1 16.20 -29.10 -20.14
C MET A 1 16.91 -28.57 -21.37
N VAL A 2 16.32 -27.60 -22.06
CA VAL A 2 17.06 -26.80 -23.04
C VAL A 2 18.03 -25.95 -22.22
N LYS A 3 19.33 -26.10 -22.43
CA LYS A 3 20.32 -25.26 -21.72
C LYS A 3 20.13 -23.81 -22.18
N ILE A 4 19.84 -22.91 -21.24
CA ILE A 4 19.87 -21.46 -21.46
C ILE A 4 21.21 -21.10 -22.11
N SER A 5 21.19 -20.17 -23.08
CA SER A 5 22.42 -19.77 -23.75
C SER A 5 23.39 -19.10 -22.76
N ARG A 6 24.70 -19.29 -22.97
CA ARG A 6 25.71 -18.65 -22.11
C ARG A 6 25.56 -17.12 -22.07
N GLN A 7 25.23 -16.53 -23.22
CA GLN A 7 24.95 -15.09 -23.32
C GLN A 7 23.79 -14.67 -22.42
N THR A 8 22.67 -15.40 -22.47
CA THR A 8 21.48 -15.12 -21.63
C THR A 8 21.83 -15.20 -20.15
N TYR A 9 22.67 -16.15 -19.75
CA TYR A 9 23.10 -16.27 -18.35
C TYR A 9 24.00 -15.10 -17.92
N ASP A 10 25.00 -14.74 -18.73
CA ASP A 10 25.98 -13.69 -18.42
C ASP A 10 25.34 -12.29 -18.28
N GLU A 11 24.18 -12.08 -18.91
CA GLU A 11 23.42 -10.83 -18.87
C GLU A 11 22.57 -10.65 -17.61
N ARG A 12 22.29 -11.73 -16.86
CA ARG A 12 21.48 -11.67 -15.64
C ARG A 12 22.15 -10.81 -14.58
N ILE A 13 21.34 -10.15 -13.77
CA ILE A 13 21.79 -9.35 -12.63
C ILE A 13 21.28 -10.03 -11.36
N THR A 14 22.19 -10.38 -10.46
CA THR A 14 21.85 -11.17 -9.27
C THR A 14 22.21 -10.43 -7.97
N PRO A 15 21.57 -10.80 -6.85
CA PRO A 15 21.97 -10.34 -5.52
C PRO A 15 23.46 -10.57 -5.22
N GLY A 16 24.00 -11.72 -5.65
CA GLY A 16 25.42 -12.04 -5.50
C GLY A 16 26.31 -11.03 -6.25
N GLU A 17 25.99 -10.71 -7.50
CA GLU A 17 26.76 -9.72 -8.27
C GLU A 17 26.67 -8.31 -7.65
N LEU A 18 25.51 -7.91 -7.15
CA LEU A 18 25.35 -6.64 -6.41
C LEU A 18 26.28 -6.58 -5.19
N LYS A 19 26.30 -7.65 -4.40
CA LYS A 19 27.10 -7.73 -3.17
C LYS A 19 28.62 -7.72 -3.46
N GLU A 20 29.04 -8.42 -4.51
CA GLU A 20 30.46 -8.57 -4.85
C GLU A 20 31.04 -7.37 -5.59
N LYS A 21 30.27 -6.76 -6.50
CA LYS A 21 30.77 -5.74 -7.43
C LYS A 21 30.17 -4.34 -7.21
N GLY A 22 29.12 -4.24 -6.41
CA GLY A 22 28.48 -2.98 -6.04
C GLY A 22 27.55 -2.40 -7.13
N VAL A 23 26.78 -1.38 -6.73
CA VAL A 23 25.75 -0.73 -7.55
C VAL A 23 26.32 -0.17 -8.86
N ARG A 24 27.45 0.55 -8.80
CA ARG A 24 28.02 1.23 -9.98
C ARG A 24 28.36 0.27 -11.11
N HIS A 25 28.95 -0.89 -10.79
CA HIS A 25 29.24 -1.94 -11.77
C HIS A 25 27.95 -2.44 -12.45
N LEU A 26 26.88 -2.64 -11.67
CA LEU A 26 25.59 -3.07 -12.23
C LEU A 26 24.96 -2.01 -13.14
N LEU A 27 25.01 -0.73 -12.75
CA LEU A 27 24.50 0.36 -13.59
C LEU A 27 25.27 0.43 -14.92
N GLU A 28 26.59 0.29 -14.89
CA GLU A 28 27.39 0.21 -16.12
C GLU A 28 27.03 -1.01 -16.99
N LYS A 29 26.77 -2.17 -16.37
CA LYS A 29 26.29 -3.37 -17.07
C LYS A 29 24.95 -3.10 -17.76
N ILE A 30 24.00 -2.47 -17.08
CA ILE A 30 22.69 -2.12 -17.65
C ILE A 30 22.83 -1.15 -18.83
N ARG A 31 23.68 -0.13 -18.71
CA ARG A 31 23.94 0.84 -19.80
C ARG A 31 24.50 0.15 -21.05
N LYS A 32 25.47 -0.76 -20.89
CA LYS A 32 26.17 -1.45 -21.99
C LYS A 32 25.39 -2.59 -22.62
N THR A 33 24.43 -3.17 -21.90
CA THR A 33 23.65 -4.32 -22.39
C THR A 33 22.80 -3.90 -23.57
N ASP A 34 22.87 -4.64 -24.68
CA ASP A 34 21.98 -4.42 -25.81
C ASP A 34 20.56 -4.93 -25.51
N GLY A 35 19.55 -4.13 -25.87
CA GLY A 35 18.15 -4.34 -25.50
C GLY A 35 17.76 -3.72 -24.15
N TYR A 36 16.86 -4.40 -23.44
CA TYR A 36 16.23 -3.93 -22.20
C TYR A 36 16.05 -5.09 -21.19
N TYR A 37 15.75 -4.76 -19.95
CA TYR A 37 15.42 -5.73 -18.90
C TYR A 37 13.94 -5.67 -18.51
N VAL A 38 13.43 -6.78 -17.96
CA VAL A 38 12.06 -6.88 -17.45
C VAL A 38 12.05 -7.02 -15.95
N THR A 39 11.24 -6.21 -15.28
CA THR A 39 10.86 -6.39 -13.88
C THR A 39 9.52 -7.11 -13.83
N ASN A 40 9.42 -8.19 -13.06
CA ASN A 40 8.12 -8.78 -12.74
C ASN A 40 7.52 -8.03 -11.54
N THR A 41 6.39 -7.36 -11.74
CA THR A 41 5.70 -6.61 -10.67
C THR A 41 4.55 -7.38 -10.03
N GLU A 42 4.88 -8.51 -9.38
CA GLU A 42 3.90 -9.33 -8.66
C GLU A 42 3.17 -8.52 -7.58
N ARG A 43 3.91 -7.67 -6.84
CA ARG A 43 3.35 -6.89 -5.74
C ARG A 43 2.29 -5.91 -6.25
N ASP A 44 2.57 -5.19 -7.33
CA ASP A 44 1.63 -4.20 -7.86
C ASP A 44 0.47 -4.83 -8.64
N LEU A 45 0.73 -5.96 -9.30
CA LEU A 45 -0.31 -6.82 -9.88
C LEU A 45 -1.28 -7.29 -8.78
N SER A 46 -0.75 -7.89 -7.71
CA SER A 46 -1.53 -8.36 -6.57
C SER A 46 -2.35 -7.23 -5.95
N GLN A 47 -1.74 -6.04 -5.79
CA GLN A 47 -2.43 -4.86 -5.29
C GLN A 47 -3.60 -4.40 -6.17
N SER A 48 -3.38 -4.36 -7.48
CA SER A 48 -4.31 -3.75 -8.44
C SER A 48 -5.46 -4.69 -8.77
N ASP A 49 -5.16 -5.96 -9.06
CA ASP A 49 -6.15 -6.92 -9.56
C ASP A 49 -6.70 -7.86 -8.46
N PHE A 50 -5.98 -8.04 -7.33
CA PHE A 50 -6.37 -8.96 -6.25
C PHE A 50 -6.36 -8.34 -4.86
N LYS A 51 -6.39 -7.01 -4.75
CA LYS A 51 -6.47 -6.27 -3.47
C LYS A 51 -5.37 -6.65 -2.48
N ASN A 52 -4.17 -7.00 -2.98
CA ASN A 52 -3.04 -7.56 -2.24
C ASN A 52 -3.36 -8.89 -1.53
N ARG A 53 -4.16 -9.78 -2.11
CA ARG A 53 -4.53 -11.06 -1.45
C ARG A 53 -3.76 -12.28 -1.90
N VAL A 54 -2.89 -12.19 -2.91
CA VAL A 54 -2.04 -13.32 -3.31
C VAL A 54 -1.21 -13.80 -2.12
N MET A 55 -1.40 -15.07 -1.74
CA MET A 55 -0.85 -15.68 -0.53
C MET A 55 0.61 -16.09 -0.72
N PRO A 56 1.42 -16.10 0.36
CA PRO A 56 2.80 -16.59 0.32
C PRO A 56 2.93 -17.99 -0.28
N HIS A 57 1.98 -18.90 0.01
CA HIS A 57 1.92 -20.23 -0.60
C HIS A 57 1.96 -20.15 -2.14
N THR A 58 1.10 -19.33 -2.76
CA THR A 58 1.08 -19.17 -4.23
C THR A 58 2.36 -18.54 -4.76
N GLN A 59 3.03 -17.67 -3.99
CA GLN A 59 4.33 -17.11 -4.38
C GLN A 59 5.44 -18.16 -4.33
N LEU A 60 5.42 -19.05 -3.33
CA LEU A 60 6.39 -20.13 -3.16
C LEU A 60 6.25 -21.23 -4.20
N LEU A 61 5.01 -21.54 -4.62
CA LEU A 61 4.73 -22.54 -5.66
C LEU A 61 5.48 -22.28 -6.98
N VAL A 62 5.82 -21.02 -7.26
CA VAL A 62 6.48 -20.60 -8.50
C VAL A 62 7.85 -19.96 -8.28
N ALA A 63 8.40 -20.07 -7.07
CA ALA A 63 9.67 -19.43 -6.72
C ALA A 63 10.82 -19.93 -7.61
N GLU A 64 10.91 -21.25 -7.85
CA GLU A 64 11.93 -21.84 -8.73
C GLU A 64 11.85 -21.27 -10.15
N GLN A 65 10.66 -21.26 -10.76
CA GLN A 65 10.48 -20.77 -12.12
C GLN A 65 10.71 -19.26 -12.23
N ARG A 66 10.33 -18.47 -11.20
CA ARG A 66 10.63 -17.04 -11.16
C ARG A 66 12.12 -16.76 -10.97
N ASN A 67 12.85 -17.58 -10.20
CA ASN A 67 14.31 -17.51 -10.09
C ASN A 67 14.97 -17.74 -11.45
N ASP A 68 14.50 -18.78 -12.14
CA ASP A 68 15.05 -19.19 -13.43
C ASP A 68 14.66 -18.26 -14.58
N ALA A 69 13.63 -17.41 -14.42
CA ALA A 69 13.15 -16.50 -15.45
C ALA A 69 14.16 -15.40 -15.81
N GLY A 70 15.08 -15.02 -14.92
CA GLY A 70 16.13 -14.04 -15.21
C GLY A 70 15.66 -12.59 -15.33
N TYR A 71 14.65 -12.20 -14.54
CA TYR A 71 14.21 -10.80 -14.41
C TYR A 71 15.34 -9.89 -13.94
N PHE A 72 15.27 -8.58 -14.25
CA PHE A 72 16.10 -7.60 -13.55
C PHE A 72 15.77 -7.60 -12.06
N SER A 73 14.47 -7.50 -11.74
CA SER A 73 13.98 -7.62 -10.38
C SER A 73 12.59 -8.26 -10.34
N LEU A 74 12.24 -8.80 -9.17
CA LEU A 74 10.87 -9.15 -8.80
C LEU A 74 10.41 -8.13 -7.74
N GLU A 75 9.48 -7.25 -8.11
CA GLU A 75 8.85 -6.36 -7.14
C GLU A 75 7.84 -7.16 -6.30
N ILE A 76 8.21 -7.45 -5.06
CA ILE A 76 7.53 -8.42 -4.18
C ILE A 76 7.16 -7.84 -2.81
N SER A 77 7.49 -6.56 -2.58
CA SER A 77 7.25 -5.86 -1.31
C SER A 77 6.94 -4.38 -1.49
N GLY A 78 6.62 -3.71 -0.38
CA GLY A 78 6.29 -2.29 -0.34
C GLY A 78 4.85 -1.99 -0.71
N GLY A 79 4.56 -0.71 -0.98
CA GLY A 79 3.19 -0.23 -1.15
C GLY A 79 2.31 -0.65 0.03
N ALA A 80 1.08 -1.08 -0.24
CA ALA A 80 0.18 -1.57 0.81
C ALA A 80 0.44 -3.04 1.21
N SER A 81 1.37 -3.74 0.55
CA SER A 81 1.59 -5.17 0.79
C SER A 81 2.13 -5.45 2.20
N VAL A 82 3.03 -4.62 2.73
CA VAL A 82 3.62 -4.79 4.08
C VAL A 82 2.54 -4.84 5.16
N HIS A 83 1.58 -3.91 5.11
CA HIS A 83 0.45 -3.94 6.04
C HIS A 83 -0.48 -5.14 5.78
N VAL A 84 -0.80 -5.41 4.52
CA VAL A 84 -1.75 -6.47 4.15
C VAL A 84 -1.23 -7.87 4.46
N ASP A 85 0.09 -8.06 4.37
CA ASP A 85 0.77 -9.30 4.76
C ASP A 85 0.46 -9.63 6.22
N MET A 86 0.55 -8.66 7.13
CA MET A 86 0.17 -8.86 8.54
C MET A 86 -1.35 -8.99 8.70
N LEU A 87 -2.12 -8.04 8.16
CA LEU A 87 -3.55 -7.92 8.47
C LEU A 87 -4.41 -9.03 7.84
N ARG A 88 -4.05 -9.52 6.66
CA ARG A 88 -4.93 -10.35 5.83
C ARG A 88 -4.31 -11.66 5.37
N LYS A 89 -2.99 -11.69 5.15
CA LYS A 89 -2.28 -12.92 4.82
C LYS A 89 -1.69 -13.60 6.06
N GLN A 90 -1.66 -12.89 7.19
CA GLN A 90 -1.15 -13.36 8.47
C GLN A 90 0.27 -13.93 8.34
N ILE A 91 1.16 -13.16 7.69
CA ILE A 91 2.60 -13.44 7.58
C ILE A 91 3.41 -12.20 7.98
N ASN A 92 4.53 -12.42 8.65
CA ASN A 92 5.49 -11.37 8.91
C ASN A 92 6.15 -10.93 7.58
N PRO A 93 6.10 -9.63 7.20
CA PRO A 93 6.65 -9.15 5.92
C PRO A 93 8.15 -9.44 5.72
N LEU A 94 8.95 -9.42 6.79
CA LEU A 94 10.38 -9.73 6.73
C LEU A 94 10.63 -11.24 6.64
N GLU A 95 9.81 -12.06 7.32
CA GLU A 95 9.85 -13.52 7.16
C GLU A 95 9.48 -13.93 5.74
N LYS A 96 8.46 -13.31 5.13
CA LYS A 96 8.10 -13.52 3.72
C LYS A 96 9.32 -13.32 2.81
N LEU A 97 10.04 -12.22 2.99
CA LEU A 97 11.24 -11.91 2.20
C LEU A 97 12.37 -12.90 2.47
N GLN A 98 12.57 -13.32 3.71
CA GLN A 98 13.56 -14.32 4.07
C GLN A 98 13.32 -15.66 3.36
N ILE A 99 12.09 -16.17 3.39
CA ILE A 99 11.75 -17.47 2.79
C ILE A 99 11.85 -17.40 1.26
N LEU A 100 11.31 -16.32 0.68
CA LEU A 100 11.36 -16.13 -0.77
C LEU A 100 12.80 -15.95 -1.26
N SER A 101 13.65 -15.22 -0.53
CA SER A 101 15.06 -15.03 -0.93
C SER A 101 15.87 -16.32 -0.89
N ALA A 102 15.57 -17.21 0.06
CA ALA A 102 16.14 -18.56 0.07
C ALA A 102 15.71 -19.41 -1.14
N SER A 103 14.51 -19.17 -1.66
CA SER A 103 13.95 -19.90 -2.82
C SER A 103 14.27 -19.24 -4.17
N MET A 104 14.67 -17.96 -4.17
CA MET A 104 14.99 -17.16 -5.36
C MET A 104 16.34 -16.43 -5.19
N PRO A 105 17.46 -17.16 -4.98
CA PRO A 105 18.75 -16.55 -4.66
C PRO A 105 19.36 -15.71 -5.80
N ASP A 106 18.94 -15.93 -7.05
CA ASP A 106 19.47 -15.25 -8.24
C ASP A 106 18.63 -14.05 -8.67
N THR A 107 17.54 -13.73 -7.96
CA THR A 107 16.61 -12.66 -8.32
C THR A 107 16.73 -11.46 -7.39
N LEU A 108 16.93 -10.26 -7.94
CA LEU A 108 16.85 -9.03 -7.15
C LEU A 108 15.40 -8.81 -6.70
N PHE A 109 15.15 -8.73 -5.39
CA PHE A 109 13.89 -8.18 -4.90
C PHE A 109 13.83 -6.66 -4.92
N GLN A 110 12.69 -6.16 -5.37
CA GLN A 110 12.36 -4.73 -5.42
C GLN A 110 11.20 -4.39 -4.49
N THR A 111 11.24 -3.18 -3.91
CA THR A 111 10.17 -2.62 -3.09
C THR A 111 9.71 -1.26 -3.60
N LEU A 112 8.42 -0.95 -3.42
CA LEU A 112 7.88 0.41 -3.56
C LEU A 112 7.80 1.10 -2.21
N CYS A 113 8.51 2.21 -2.05
CA CYS A 113 8.59 2.99 -0.82
C CYS A 113 8.07 4.42 -1.05
N ARG A 114 7.22 4.91 -0.15
CA ARG A 114 6.64 6.25 -0.25
C ARG A 114 7.40 7.24 0.64
N GLY A 115 8.57 7.70 0.19
CA GLY A 115 9.39 8.72 0.89
C GLY A 115 9.35 8.62 2.42
N ILE A 116 9.08 9.74 3.09
CA ILE A 116 8.95 9.85 4.55
C ILE A 116 7.82 9.01 5.15
N ASN A 117 6.87 8.52 4.36
CA ASN A 117 5.78 7.66 4.82
C ASN A 117 6.09 6.16 4.70
N LEU A 118 7.22 5.76 4.10
CA LEU A 118 7.65 4.37 3.97
C LEU A 118 6.54 3.45 3.46
N PHE A 119 6.09 2.51 4.31
CA PHE A 119 5.00 1.56 4.06
C PHE A 119 3.74 1.86 4.90
N GLY A 120 3.80 2.89 5.75
CA GLY A 120 2.71 3.31 6.62
C GLY A 120 1.83 4.39 6.01
N TYR A 121 0.99 5.01 6.85
CA TYR A 121 0.00 6.02 6.43
C TYR A 121 0.31 7.45 6.87
N ARG A 122 1.29 7.63 7.76
CA ARG A 122 1.76 8.92 8.28
C ARG A 122 3.21 9.14 7.91
N PRO A 123 3.72 10.39 7.93
CA PRO A 123 5.14 10.63 7.82
C PRO A 123 5.86 10.17 9.11
N TYR A 124 7.11 9.74 8.96
CA TYR A 124 7.93 9.17 10.03
C TYR A 124 9.17 10.05 10.32
N PRO A 125 9.65 10.06 11.58
CA PRO A 125 10.96 10.62 11.89
C PRO A 125 12.09 9.92 11.12
N GLU A 126 13.19 10.63 10.91
CA GLU A 126 14.33 10.08 10.14
C GLU A 126 14.92 8.83 10.78
N ASN A 127 15.07 8.80 12.11
CA ASN A 127 15.62 7.62 12.77
C ASN A 127 14.77 6.35 12.55
N VAL A 128 13.43 6.48 12.46
CA VAL A 128 12.51 5.39 12.11
C VAL A 128 12.66 4.98 10.64
N ILE A 129 12.80 5.96 9.74
CA ILE A 129 13.06 5.73 8.32
C ILE A 129 14.32 4.90 8.14
N ARG A 130 15.42 5.33 8.75
CA ARG A 130 16.73 4.68 8.61
C ARG A 130 16.72 3.27 9.19
N LEU A 131 16.10 3.08 10.36
CA LEU A 131 15.93 1.75 10.96
C LEU A 131 15.12 0.80 10.05
N THR A 132 14.02 1.31 9.47
CA THR A 132 13.14 0.51 8.60
C THR A 132 13.86 0.11 7.32
N VAL A 133 14.57 1.05 6.66
CA VAL A 133 15.33 0.77 5.45
C VAL A 133 16.40 -0.29 5.71
N ARG A 134 17.20 -0.16 6.78
CA ARG A 134 18.21 -1.16 7.16
C ARG A 134 17.64 -2.56 7.36
N SER A 135 16.46 -2.65 7.98
CA SER A 135 15.83 -3.95 8.25
C SER A 135 15.37 -4.66 6.98
N PHE A 136 14.71 -3.93 6.07
CA PHE A 136 14.25 -4.49 4.80
C PHE A 136 15.39 -4.70 3.78
N ALA A 137 16.45 -3.89 3.83
CA ALA A 137 17.61 -3.99 2.93
C ALA A 137 18.41 -5.30 3.08
N ARG A 138 18.18 -6.07 4.14
CA ARG A 138 18.73 -7.43 4.28
C ARG A 138 18.25 -8.37 3.17
N TYR A 139 17.10 -8.10 2.57
CA TYR A 139 16.47 -8.93 1.54
C TYR A 139 16.05 -8.15 0.29
N ILE A 140 15.82 -6.84 0.41
CA ILE A 140 15.46 -5.96 -0.71
C ILE A 140 16.72 -5.33 -1.30
N HIS A 141 16.83 -5.39 -2.63
CA HIS A 141 18.00 -4.92 -3.37
C HIS A 141 17.74 -3.64 -4.17
N VAL A 142 16.49 -3.45 -4.63
CA VAL A 142 16.08 -2.28 -5.42
C VAL A 142 14.99 -1.51 -4.68
N TRP A 143 15.21 -0.22 -4.45
CA TRP A 143 14.29 0.65 -3.74
C TRP A 143 13.70 1.69 -4.68
N ARG A 144 12.46 1.42 -5.14
CA ARG A 144 11.67 2.39 -5.89
C ARG A 144 11.03 3.37 -4.93
N VAL A 145 11.52 4.61 -4.89
CA VAL A 145 11.11 5.62 -3.90
C VAL A 145 10.36 6.75 -4.59
N PHE A 146 9.14 7.04 -4.15
CA PHE A 146 8.31 8.10 -4.74
C PHE A 146 7.66 8.99 -3.67
N ASP A 147 7.25 10.17 -4.09
CA ASP A 147 6.39 11.09 -3.35
C ASP A 147 5.19 11.49 -4.24
N PHE A 148 3.98 11.57 -3.67
CA PHE A 148 2.77 11.80 -4.46
C PHE A 148 2.65 13.22 -5.02
N LEU A 149 3.39 14.18 -4.47
CA LEU A 149 3.52 15.54 -4.99
C LEU A 149 4.79 15.72 -5.83
N ASN A 150 5.57 14.65 -6.06
CA ASN A 150 6.94 14.75 -6.59
C ASN A 150 7.77 15.78 -5.79
N TYR A 151 7.61 15.80 -4.46
CA TYR A 151 8.35 16.67 -3.56
C TYR A 151 9.62 15.95 -3.06
N ILE A 152 10.76 16.28 -3.66
CA ILE A 152 12.05 15.60 -3.46
C ILE A 152 12.51 15.57 -1.99
N PRO A 153 12.35 16.65 -1.18
CA PRO A 153 12.77 16.62 0.22
C PRO A 153 12.16 15.46 1.03
N ASN A 154 10.93 15.04 0.72
CA ASN A 154 10.29 13.90 1.37
C ASN A 154 10.96 12.55 1.06
N MET A 155 11.88 12.49 0.10
CA MET A 155 12.52 11.24 -0.31
C MET A 155 13.98 11.16 0.13
N ILE A 156 14.59 12.29 0.51
CA ILE A 156 16.03 12.37 0.84
C ILE A 156 16.46 11.38 1.92
N PRO A 157 15.77 11.26 3.08
CA PRO A 157 16.23 10.34 4.13
C PRO A 157 16.27 8.88 3.67
N VAL A 158 15.33 8.48 2.79
CA VAL A 158 15.31 7.14 2.19
C VAL A 158 16.43 7.00 1.16
N PHE A 159 16.65 8.01 0.31
CA PHE A 159 17.72 8.02 -0.68
C PHE A 159 19.09 7.79 -0.03
N GLU A 160 19.39 8.56 1.01
CA GLU A 160 20.64 8.48 1.74
C GLU A 160 20.83 7.09 2.36
N GLU A 161 19.83 6.58 3.06
CA GLU A 161 19.96 5.29 3.74
C GLU A 161 20.09 4.12 2.75
N VAL A 162 19.31 4.13 1.66
CA VAL A 162 19.40 3.10 0.60
C VAL A 162 20.80 3.05 -0.01
N LYS A 163 21.41 4.22 -0.28
CA LYS A 163 22.79 4.29 -0.77
C LYS A 163 23.78 3.83 0.28
N ALA A 164 23.58 4.20 1.55
CA ALA A 164 24.46 3.82 2.65
C ALA A 164 24.51 2.31 2.88
N VAL A 165 23.39 1.60 2.73
CA VAL A 165 23.33 0.13 2.84
C VAL A 165 23.77 -0.61 1.58
N GLY A 166 24.10 0.11 0.49
CA GLY A 166 24.61 -0.47 -0.75
C GLY A 166 23.55 -1.08 -1.67
N CYS A 167 22.27 -0.71 -1.49
CA CYS A 167 21.19 -1.10 -2.39
C CYS A 167 21.11 -0.19 -3.63
N ILE A 168 20.41 -0.67 -4.66
CA ILE A 168 20.12 0.12 -5.86
C ILE A 168 19.01 1.12 -5.53
N LEU A 169 19.34 2.41 -5.65
CA LEU A 169 18.37 3.49 -5.48
C LEU A 169 17.63 3.75 -6.80
N GLU A 170 16.31 3.70 -6.74
CA GLU A 170 15.43 4.01 -7.86
C GLU A 170 14.44 5.14 -7.53
N PRO A 171 14.81 6.42 -7.64
CA PRO A 171 13.89 7.53 -7.45
C PRO A 171 12.82 7.53 -8.54
N ALA A 172 11.57 7.77 -8.18
CA ALA A 172 10.43 7.76 -9.09
C ALA A 172 9.81 9.16 -9.23
N ILE A 173 9.59 9.58 -10.48
CA ILE A 173 8.66 10.66 -10.80
C ILE A 173 7.28 10.06 -11.06
N CYS A 174 6.28 10.50 -10.31
CA CYS A 174 4.88 10.20 -10.61
C CYS A 174 4.51 10.88 -11.93
N PHE A 175 3.95 10.13 -12.87
CA PHE A 175 3.52 10.65 -14.17
C PHE A 175 2.01 10.90 -14.21
N SER A 176 1.62 11.97 -14.92
CA SER A 176 0.23 12.37 -15.22
C SER A 176 0.23 13.27 -16.47
N THR A 177 -0.96 13.57 -16.97
CA THR A 177 -1.23 14.43 -18.13
C THR A 177 -1.97 15.69 -17.71
N GLY A 178 -1.79 16.77 -18.47
CA GLY A 178 -2.45 18.06 -18.24
C GLY A 178 -1.55 19.21 -18.69
N PRO A 179 -2.06 20.46 -18.67
CA PRO A 179 -1.32 21.64 -19.12
C PRO A 179 0.02 21.84 -18.41
N GLU A 180 0.08 21.54 -17.11
CA GLU A 180 1.27 21.74 -16.27
C GLU A 180 2.23 20.54 -16.30
N HIS A 181 1.79 19.39 -16.81
CA HIS A 181 2.56 18.14 -16.83
C HIS A 181 3.44 18.04 -18.10
N THR A 182 4.24 19.07 -18.34
CA THR A 182 5.09 19.20 -19.53
C THR A 182 6.40 18.41 -19.38
N ASP A 183 7.10 18.20 -20.50
CA ASP A 183 8.41 17.55 -20.48
C ASP A 183 9.43 18.39 -19.71
N GLU A 184 9.39 19.72 -19.87
CA GLU A 184 10.27 20.64 -19.16
C GLU A 184 10.10 20.53 -17.63
N PHE A 185 8.86 20.40 -17.16
CA PHE A 185 8.58 20.20 -15.74
C PHE A 185 9.21 18.90 -15.23
N TYR A 186 8.98 17.77 -15.90
CA TYR A 186 9.52 16.49 -15.46
C TYR A 186 11.05 16.46 -15.56
N VAL A 187 11.64 17.01 -16.62
CA VAL A 187 13.10 17.13 -16.77
C VAL A 187 13.72 17.99 -15.66
N LYS A 188 13.01 19.04 -15.20
CA LYS A 188 13.42 19.81 -14.02
C LYS A 188 13.38 18.95 -12.75
N LYS A 189 12.29 18.19 -12.53
CA LYS A 189 12.17 17.29 -11.37
C LYS A 189 13.25 16.20 -11.34
N VAL A 190 13.63 15.67 -12.50
CA VAL A 190 14.79 14.77 -12.60
C VAL A 190 16.07 15.48 -12.17
N GLY A 191 16.27 16.75 -12.55
CA GLY A 191 17.39 17.55 -12.06
C GLY A 191 17.41 17.67 -10.53
N GLU A 192 16.28 18.00 -9.92
CA GLU A 192 16.16 18.08 -8.45
C GLU A 192 16.51 16.76 -7.75
N ILE A 193 16.17 15.62 -8.36
CA ILE A 193 16.59 14.29 -7.86
C ILE A 193 18.10 14.11 -7.98
N LEU A 194 18.68 14.44 -9.13
CA LEU A 194 20.12 14.27 -9.38
C LEU A 194 20.98 15.19 -8.51
N ASP A 195 20.49 16.39 -8.18
CA ASP A 195 21.16 17.34 -7.29
C ASP A 195 21.43 16.75 -5.90
N VAL A 196 20.57 15.83 -5.42
CA VAL A 196 20.72 15.19 -4.11
C VAL A 196 21.23 13.75 -4.18
N THR A 197 20.99 13.04 -5.29
CA THR A 197 21.34 11.62 -5.41
C THR A 197 22.62 11.36 -6.22
N GLY A 198 23.04 12.29 -7.09
CA GLY A 198 23.99 12.00 -8.16
C GLY A 198 23.40 11.11 -9.26
N ASP A 199 24.24 10.66 -10.17
CA ASP A 199 23.92 9.95 -11.41
C ASP A 199 23.97 8.41 -11.31
N ASP A 200 24.53 7.88 -10.22
CA ASP A 200 24.56 6.45 -9.90
C ASP A 200 23.20 5.95 -9.36
N ILE A 201 22.13 6.16 -10.14
CA ILE A 201 20.75 5.74 -9.85
C ILE A 201 20.07 5.12 -11.07
N ILE A 202 18.90 4.53 -10.84
CA ILE A 202 17.91 4.23 -11.88
C ILE A 202 16.75 5.21 -11.72
N LEU A 203 16.34 5.93 -12.75
CA LEU A 203 15.16 6.80 -12.68
C LEU A 203 13.91 6.02 -13.09
N CYS A 204 12.90 5.97 -12.24
CA CYS A 204 11.60 5.42 -12.59
C CYS A 204 10.62 6.49 -13.08
N ILE A 205 10.00 6.27 -14.25
CA ILE A 205 8.79 6.98 -14.67
C ILE A 205 7.59 6.17 -14.19
N LYS A 206 6.93 6.62 -13.12
CA LYS A 206 5.83 5.89 -12.46
C LYS A 206 4.46 6.31 -13.01
N ASN A 207 3.99 5.64 -14.05
CA ASN A 207 2.66 5.84 -14.65
C ASN A 207 1.57 5.01 -13.96
N HIS A 208 1.32 5.31 -12.68
CA HIS A 208 0.39 4.59 -11.78
C HIS A 208 -1.08 4.54 -12.25
N GLY A 209 -1.49 5.42 -13.16
CA GLY A 209 -2.85 5.46 -13.70
C GLY A 209 -2.98 4.91 -15.12
N GLY A 210 -1.89 4.49 -15.77
CA GLY A 210 -1.92 4.15 -17.20
C GLY A 210 -2.29 5.36 -18.06
N LEU A 211 -1.71 6.52 -17.78
CA LEU A 211 -2.03 7.80 -18.41
C LEU A 211 -1.18 8.11 -19.64
N GLY A 212 -1.70 8.96 -20.51
CA GLY A 212 -1.00 9.47 -21.69
C GLY A 212 -0.96 8.49 -22.86
N THR A 213 -0.68 8.99 -24.05
CA THR A 213 -0.49 8.14 -25.23
C THR A 213 0.91 7.54 -25.27
N PRO A 214 1.16 6.47 -26.05
CA PRO A 214 2.52 5.98 -26.29
C PRO A 214 3.50 7.10 -26.66
N LYS A 215 3.15 7.93 -27.65
CA LYS A 215 3.94 9.09 -28.07
C LYS A 215 4.28 10.06 -26.92
N ARG A 216 3.33 10.30 -26.00
CA ARG A 216 3.59 11.18 -24.84
C ARG A 216 4.67 10.59 -23.95
N ILE A 217 4.66 9.29 -23.69
CA ILE A 217 5.69 8.61 -22.89
C ILE A 217 7.03 8.64 -23.62
N GLY A 218 7.06 8.34 -24.92
CA GLY A 218 8.29 8.40 -25.72
C GLY A 218 8.95 9.77 -25.72
N ASN A 219 8.15 10.82 -25.90
CA ASN A 219 8.64 12.20 -25.83
C ASN A 219 9.26 12.51 -24.47
N LEU A 220 8.65 12.07 -23.37
CA LEU A 220 9.21 12.28 -22.03
C LEU A 220 10.55 11.56 -21.86
N VAL A 221 10.63 10.29 -22.27
CA VAL A 221 11.88 9.51 -22.21
C VAL A 221 12.97 10.22 -23.02
N LYS A 222 12.67 10.65 -24.26
CA LYS A 222 13.61 11.39 -25.12
C LYS A 222 14.02 12.73 -24.51
N ALA A 223 13.10 13.46 -23.89
CA ALA A 223 13.40 14.74 -23.25
C ALA A 223 14.34 14.57 -22.04
N ILE A 224 14.11 13.55 -21.21
CA ILE A 224 14.97 13.21 -20.07
C ILE A 224 16.37 12.80 -20.56
N LEU A 225 16.46 11.83 -21.49
CA LEU A 225 17.74 11.36 -22.01
C LEU A 225 18.46 12.42 -22.85
N GLY A 226 17.73 13.33 -23.48
CA GLY A 226 18.32 14.48 -24.19
C GLY A 226 19.10 15.42 -23.27
N LYS A 227 18.69 15.53 -21.99
CA LYS A 227 19.41 16.31 -20.98
C LYS A 227 20.39 15.47 -20.15
N TYR A 228 20.04 14.22 -19.84
CA TYR A 228 20.81 13.30 -19.01
C TYR A 228 21.04 11.97 -19.76
N PRO A 229 21.97 11.93 -20.72
CA PRO A 229 22.11 10.82 -21.67
C PRO A 229 22.52 9.49 -21.04
N ASP A 230 23.25 9.52 -19.92
CA ASP A 230 23.73 8.32 -19.23
C ASP A 230 22.75 7.77 -18.17
N LEU A 231 21.60 8.44 -18.00
CA LEU A 231 20.61 8.04 -17.01
C LEU A 231 19.86 6.78 -17.46
N ILE A 232 19.75 5.80 -16.56
CA ILE A 232 18.98 4.59 -16.82
C ILE A 232 17.52 4.87 -16.49
N ILE A 233 16.63 4.71 -17.47
CA ILE A 233 15.18 4.87 -17.26
C ILE A 233 14.51 3.51 -17.09
N HIS A 234 13.73 3.39 -16.02
CA HIS A 234 12.80 2.30 -15.73
C HIS A 234 11.36 2.79 -15.96
N TYR A 235 10.64 2.19 -16.89
CA TYR A 235 9.24 2.52 -17.14
C TYR A 235 8.31 1.59 -16.35
N HIS A 236 7.43 2.19 -15.53
CA HIS A 236 6.36 1.50 -14.83
C HIS A 236 5.01 2.02 -15.30
N GLY A 237 4.10 1.12 -15.67
CA GLY A 237 2.78 1.44 -16.24
C GLY A 237 1.68 0.49 -15.77
N HIS A 238 0.44 0.86 -16.12
CA HIS A 238 -0.77 0.10 -15.80
C HIS A 238 -1.64 -0.04 -17.05
N ASN A 239 -2.29 -1.19 -17.17
CA ASN A 239 -3.09 -1.56 -18.32
C ASN A 239 -4.57 -1.15 -18.23
N THR A 240 -4.92 -0.22 -17.33
CA THR A 240 -6.30 0.22 -17.05
C THR A 240 -7.08 0.56 -18.32
N ASP A 241 -6.47 1.28 -19.26
CA ASP A 241 -7.09 1.63 -20.55
C ASP A 241 -6.78 0.68 -21.70
N GLY A 242 -6.07 -0.42 -21.42
CA GLY A 242 -5.67 -1.42 -22.40
C GLY A 242 -4.50 -1.04 -23.30
N ASN A 243 -3.80 0.08 -23.05
CA ASN A 243 -2.79 0.63 -23.96
C ASN A 243 -1.36 0.69 -23.37
N ASP A 244 -1.09 -0.04 -22.28
CA ASP A 244 0.22 0.04 -21.64
C ASP A 244 1.32 -0.65 -22.44
N ILE A 245 0.99 -1.72 -23.19
CA ILE A 245 1.94 -2.36 -24.13
C ILE A 245 2.48 -1.32 -25.12
N GLY A 246 1.62 -0.47 -25.69
CA GLY A 246 2.05 0.58 -26.60
C GLY A 246 2.99 1.60 -25.93
N ARG A 247 2.73 1.95 -24.67
CA ARG A 247 3.59 2.85 -23.89
C ARG A 247 4.95 2.23 -23.56
N ILE A 248 4.96 0.95 -23.19
CA ILE A 248 6.19 0.17 -22.97
C ILE A 248 7.03 0.14 -24.24
N VAL A 249 6.40 -0.15 -25.40
CA VAL A 249 7.09 -0.15 -26.69
C VAL A 249 7.73 1.20 -26.94
N GLU A 250 6.96 2.28 -26.89
CA GLU A 250 7.51 3.61 -27.18
C GLU A 250 8.57 4.05 -26.13
N ALA A 251 8.42 3.66 -24.87
CA ALA A 251 9.43 3.93 -23.84
C ALA A 251 10.76 3.23 -24.16
N ALA A 252 10.73 1.94 -24.51
CA ALA A 252 11.93 1.17 -24.87
C ALA A 252 12.57 1.68 -26.17
N LEU A 253 11.77 1.96 -27.21
CA LEU A 253 12.25 2.59 -28.46
C LEU A 253 12.92 3.95 -28.20
N SER A 254 12.45 4.66 -27.18
CA SER A 254 12.97 5.97 -26.78
C SER A 254 14.19 5.90 -25.86
N GLY A 255 14.61 4.71 -25.42
CA GLY A 255 15.83 4.49 -24.64
C GLY A 255 15.62 4.02 -23.20
N ALA A 256 14.39 3.73 -22.76
CA ALA A 256 14.18 3.08 -21.47
C ALA A 256 14.84 1.69 -21.46
N LYS A 257 15.57 1.37 -20.38
CA LYS A 257 16.36 0.13 -20.27
C LYS A 257 15.68 -0.93 -19.43
N ILE A 258 14.64 -0.57 -18.68
CA ILE A 258 13.91 -1.50 -17.81
C ILE A 258 12.42 -1.21 -17.93
N VAL A 259 11.58 -2.25 -18.00
CA VAL A 259 10.12 -2.12 -18.07
C VAL A 259 9.45 -3.09 -17.10
N ASP A 260 8.36 -2.65 -16.47
CA ASP A 260 7.54 -3.51 -15.63
C ASP A 260 6.52 -4.30 -16.45
N ALA A 261 6.33 -5.57 -16.11
CA ALA A 261 5.25 -6.42 -16.60
C ALA A 261 4.86 -7.48 -15.56
N GLY A 262 3.75 -8.21 -15.76
CA GLY A 262 3.26 -9.20 -14.80
C GLY A 262 3.06 -10.61 -15.36
N ASP A 263 2.96 -11.58 -14.43
CA ASP A 263 2.67 -12.98 -14.76
C ASP A 263 1.32 -13.12 -15.46
N HIS A 264 1.35 -13.55 -16.71
CA HIS A 264 0.19 -13.53 -17.60
C HIS A 264 -0.99 -14.40 -17.15
N ALA A 265 -0.80 -15.34 -16.21
CA ALA A 265 -1.92 -16.05 -15.58
C ALA A 265 -2.75 -15.16 -14.65
N PHE A 266 -2.13 -14.16 -14.03
CA PHE A 266 -2.70 -13.34 -12.97
C PHE A 266 -2.98 -11.90 -13.42
N VAL A 267 -2.42 -11.42 -14.53
CA VAL A 267 -2.77 -10.08 -15.05
C VAL A 267 -4.29 -9.92 -15.23
N GLY A 268 -4.81 -8.77 -14.82
CA GLY A 268 -6.19 -8.35 -15.01
C GLY A 268 -6.29 -7.10 -15.86
N PHE A 269 -7.15 -6.18 -15.45
CA PHE A 269 -7.42 -4.93 -16.17
C PHE A 269 -6.62 -3.77 -15.58
N TYR A 270 -6.38 -3.75 -14.27
CA TYR A 270 -5.88 -2.58 -13.57
C TYR A 270 -4.40 -2.64 -13.25
N GLY A 271 -3.80 -3.83 -13.26
CA GLY A 271 -2.37 -4.04 -13.03
C GLY A 271 -1.50 -3.87 -14.28
N PRO A 272 -0.30 -4.49 -14.30
CA PRO A 272 0.63 -4.43 -15.43
C PRO A 272 0.15 -5.29 -16.62
N PRO A 273 0.71 -5.08 -17.82
CA PRO A 273 0.49 -5.96 -18.96
C PRO A 273 1.23 -7.31 -18.83
N PRO A 274 0.87 -8.33 -19.64
CA PRO A 274 1.50 -9.65 -19.59
C PRO A 274 2.95 -9.64 -20.09
N ILE A 275 3.89 -10.25 -19.33
CA ILE A 275 5.34 -10.31 -19.65
C ILE A 275 5.59 -10.84 -21.07
N LEU A 276 5.01 -12.00 -21.44
CA LEU A 276 5.29 -12.61 -22.74
C LEU A 276 4.86 -11.71 -23.91
N THR A 277 3.72 -11.02 -23.76
CA THR A 277 3.24 -10.09 -24.79
C THR A 277 4.18 -8.91 -24.97
N VAL A 278 4.72 -8.36 -23.88
CA VAL A 278 5.75 -7.31 -23.92
C VAL A 278 7.01 -7.81 -24.62
N VAL A 279 7.51 -8.99 -24.21
CA VAL A 279 8.72 -9.59 -24.77
C VAL A 279 8.58 -9.86 -26.27
N ASP A 280 7.46 -10.46 -26.69
CA ASP A 280 7.21 -10.79 -28.10
C ASP A 280 7.07 -9.53 -28.96
N THR A 281 6.35 -8.54 -28.46
CA THR A 281 6.12 -7.30 -29.19
C THR A 281 7.43 -6.56 -29.40
N LEU A 282 8.23 -6.37 -28.35
CA LEU A 282 9.53 -5.69 -28.45
C LEU A 282 10.55 -6.46 -29.28
N ALA A 283 10.51 -7.79 -29.24
CA ALA A 283 11.38 -8.62 -30.09
C ALA A 283 11.11 -8.40 -31.59
N ASP A 284 9.85 -8.20 -31.99
CA ASP A 284 9.47 -7.88 -33.39
C ASP A 284 10.03 -6.51 -33.83
N TYR A 285 10.12 -5.55 -32.90
CA TYR A 285 10.82 -4.27 -33.12
C TYR A 285 12.36 -4.37 -33.09
N GLY A 286 12.93 -5.56 -32.84
CA GLY A 286 14.37 -5.77 -32.75
C GLY A 286 14.97 -5.49 -31.36
N TYR A 287 14.15 -5.32 -30.32
CA TYR A 287 14.58 -5.07 -28.95
C TYR A 287 14.47 -6.34 -28.12
N ARG A 288 15.61 -6.85 -27.66
CA ARG A 288 15.67 -8.11 -26.91
C ARG A 288 15.55 -7.88 -25.40
N ALA A 289 14.78 -8.74 -24.73
CA ALA A 289 14.75 -8.81 -23.27
C ALA A 289 16.00 -9.56 -22.76
N ALA A 290 16.95 -8.83 -22.18
CA ALA A 290 18.20 -9.36 -21.64
C ALA A 290 17.93 -10.28 -20.44
N GLY A 291 18.68 -11.39 -20.35
CA GLY A 291 18.59 -12.35 -19.24
C GLY A 291 17.36 -13.27 -19.21
N ILE A 292 16.27 -12.92 -19.93
CA ILE A 292 14.98 -13.60 -19.82
C ILE A 292 14.98 -15.02 -20.41
N ASP A 293 14.57 -15.99 -19.59
CA ASP A 293 14.15 -17.32 -20.04
C ASP A 293 12.62 -17.37 -20.23
N ARG A 294 12.20 -17.45 -21.50
CA ARG A 294 10.78 -17.49 -21.88
C ARG A 294 10.06 -18.73 -21.36
N GLN A 295 10.72 -19.88 -21.31
CA GLN A 295 10.08 -21.13 -20.87
C GLN A 295 9.78 -21.06 -19.38
N ALA A 296 10.70 -20.52 -18.58
CA ALA A 296 10.47 -20.31 -17.14
C ALA A 296 9.29 -19.35 -16.87
N VAL A 297 9.13 -18.29 -17.68
CA VAL A 297 7.95 -17.39 -17.62
C VAL A 297 6.64 -18.12 -17.98
N ILE A 298 6.68 -19.01 -18.98
CA ILE A 298 5.53 -19.86 -19.36
C ILE A 298 5.17 -20.82 -18.22
N ASP A 299 6.18 -21.49 -17.66
CA ASP A 299 6.00 -22.50 -16.61
C ASP A 299 5.43 -21.88 -15.33
N THR A 300 5.93 -20.70 -14.94
CA THR A 300 5.38 -19.87 -13.85
C THR A 300 3.86 -19.70 -14.02
N SER A 301 3.42 -19.20 -15.17
CA SER A 301 1.99 -18.95 -15.40
C SER A 301 1.16 -20.23 -15.58
N ASN A 302 1.74 -21.32 -16.07
CA ASN A 302 1.04 -22.61 -16.15
C ASN A 302 0.67 -23.14 -14.76
N ILE A 303 1.55 -22.95 -13.77
CA ILE A 303 1.30 -23.28 -12.36
C ILE A 303 0.26 -22.32 -11.79
N LEU A 304 0.50 -21.01 -11.91
CA LEU A 304 -0.39 -19.98 -11.35
C LEU A 304 -1.82 -20.10 -11.86
N ARG A 305 -2.04 -20.44 -13.14
CA ARG A 305 -3.39 -20.47 -13.73
C ARG A 305 -4.41 -21.27 -12.93
N ARG A 306 -3.99 -22.34 -12.25
CA ARG A 306 -4.85 -23.16 -11.40
C ARG A 306 -5.19 -22.48 -10.08
N GLU A 307 -4.26 -21.69 -9.54
CA GLU A 307 -4.42 -20.98 -8.26
C GLU A 307 -5.39 -19.79 -8.34
N ARG A 308 -5.56 -19.20 -9.54
CA ARG A 308 -6.38 -17.98 -9.72
C ARG A 308 -7.81 -18.15 -9.22
N GLU A 309 -8.39 -19.35 -9.35
CA GLU A 309 -9.77 -19.62 -8.92
C GLU A 309 -10.01 -19.33 -7.43
N TYR A 310 -8.98 -19.53 -6.58
CA TYR A 310 -9.05 -19.29 -5.15
C TYR A 310 -9.07 -17.80 -4.79
N TYR A 311 -8.73 -16.93 -5.76
CA TYR A 311 -8.71 -15.48 -5.58
C TYR A 311 -9.91 -14.76 -6.22
N LYS A 312 -10.88 -15.49 -6.78
CA LYS A 312 -12.03 -14.92 -7.52
C LYS A 312 -12.80 -13.83 -6.75
N ASP A 313 -12.91 -13.94 -5.44
CA ASP A 313 -13.63 -12.97 -4.59
C ASP A 313 -12.85 -11.65 -4.41
N PHE A 314 -11.56 -11.68 -4.71
CA PHE A 314 -10.66 -10.54 -4.60
C PHE A 314 -10.39 -9.88 -5.95
N GLU A 315 -10.76 -10.53 -7.06
CA GLU A 315 -10.78 -9.90 -8.38
C GLU A 315 -11.75 -8.72 -8.43
N SER A 316 -11.46 -7.75 -9.29
CA SER A 316 -12.41 -6.66 -9.59
C SER A 316 -13.72 -7.26 -10.09
N GLN A 317 -14.84 -6.81 -9.52
CA GLN A 317 -16.17 -7.16 -10.01
C GLN A 317 -16.60 -6.28 -11.20
N PHE A 318 -15.76 -5.33 -11.59
CA PHE A 318 -15.94 -4.44 -12.74
C PHE A 318 -14.96 -4.90 -13.81
N PHE A 319 -15.48 -5.64 -14.77
CA PHE A 319 -14.70 -6.25 -15.85
C PHE A 319 -14.62 -5.32 -17.06
N GLY A 320 -13.46 -5.30 -17.71
CA GLY A 320 -13.21 -4.50 -18.92
C GLY A 320 -12.19 -3.39 -18.68
N PHE A 321 -11.52 -2.99 -19.77
CA PHE A 321 -10.67 -1.81 -19.75
C PHE A 321 -11.50 -0.54 -19.60
N ASP A 322 -10.94 0.44 -18.89
CA ASP A 322 -11.55 1.75 -18.64
C ASP A 322 -10.69 2.89 -19.22
N PRO A 323 -10.88 3.24 -20.51
CA PRO A 323 -10.21 4.38 -21.11
C PRO A 323 -10.58 5.73 -20.49
N THR A 324 -11.65 5.80 -19.69
CA THR A 324 -12.02 7.04 -19.00
C THR A 324 -11.07 7.39 -17.86
N VAL A 325 -10.12 6.51 -17.54
CA VAL A 325 -8.98 6.83 -16.66
C VAL A 325 -8.18 8.04 -17.13
N GLN A 326 -8.18 8.33 -18.44
CA GLN A 326 -7.55 9.55 -18.97
C GLN A 326 -8.25 10.84 -18.48
N ILE A 327 -9.51 10.73 -18.01
CA ILE A 327 -10.29 11.82 -17.42
C ILE A 327 -10.12 11.81 -15.90
N HIS A 328 -10.46 10.69 -15.24
CA HIS A 328 -10.60 10.62 -13.79
C HIS A 328 -9.27 10.31 -13.06
N LYS A 329 -8.26 9.82 -13.78
CA LYS A 329 -6.87 9.59 -13.34
C LYS A 329 -6.70 8.75 -12.09
N LEU A 330 -7.67 7.89 -11.73
CA LEU A 330 -7.51 7.01 -10.57
C LEU A 330 -6.54 5.86 -10.91
N PRO A 331 -5.61 5.54 -10.01
CA PRO A 331 -4.71 4.40 -10.18
C PRO A 331 -5.47 3.08 -10.00
N GLY A 332 -4.93 2.01 -10.57
CA GLY A 332 -5.57 0.69 -10.59
C GLY A 332 -6.14 0.24 -9.24
N GLY A 333 -5.29 0.14 -8.21
CA GLY A 333 -5.73 -0.26 -6.87
C GLY A 333 -6.75 0.68 -6.19
N ALA A 334 -6.76 1.97 -6.55
CA ALA A 334 -7.77 2.90 -6.03
C ALA A 334 -9.11 2.70 -6.73
N THR A 335 -9.12 2.46 -8.05
CA THR A 335 -10.35 2.23 -8.82
C THR A 335 -11.18 1.08 -8.25
N GLY A 336 -10.57 -0.10 -8.05
CA GLY A 336 -11.26 -1.24 -7.46
C GLY A 336 -11.83 -0.95 -6.06
N SER A 337 -11.05 -0.25 -5.23
CA SER A 337 -11.46 0.15 -3.88
C SER A 337 -12.61 1.18 -3.87
N SER A 338 -12.61 2.12 -4.81
CA SER A 338 -13.65 3.14 -4.97
C SER A 338 -15.00 2.53 -5.32
N PHE A 339 -15.02 1.54 -6.22
CA PHE A 339 -16.27 0.85 -6.55
C PHE A 339 -16.83 0.04 -5.37
N GLU A 340 -15.99 -0.62 -4.58
CA GLU A 340 -16.46 -1.31 -3.36
C GLU A 340 -17.08 -0.34 -2.36
N GLN A 341 -16.47 0.85 -2.18
CA GLN A 341 -17.02 1.90 -1.35
C GLN A 341 -18.38 2.36 -1.88
N ALA A 342 -18.54 2.50 -3.20
CA ALA A 342 -19.79 2.89 -3.83
C ALA A 342 -20.90 1.83 -3.67
N VAL A 343 -20.56 0.55 -3.75
CA VAL A 343 -21.50 -0.56 -3.48
C VAL A 343 -21.93 -0.53 -2.01
N LYS A 344 -20.97 -0.51 -1.08
CA LYS A 344 -21.25 -0.50 0.37
C LYS A 344 -22.02 0.74 0.82
N GLY A 345 -21.74 1.89 0.20
CA GLY A 345 -22.40 3.15 0.48
C GLY A 345 -23.72 3.37 -0.28
N GLY A 346 -24.14 2.45 -1.15
CA GLY A 346 -25.39 2.56 -1.90
C GLY A 346 -25.41 3.66 -2.97
N PHE A 347 -24.25 4.14 -3.42
CA PHE A 347 -24.13 5.24 -4.39
C PHE A 347 -23.48 4.83 -5.71
N LEU A 348 -23.45 3.52 -6.03
CA LEU A 348 -22.88 3.00 -7.28
C LEU A 348 -23.40 3.70 -8.55
N HIS A 349 -24.68 4.06 -8.56
CA HIS A 349 -25.32 4.78 -9.68
C HIS A 349 -24.75 6.19 -9.92
N LEU A 350 -24.02 6.76 -8.97
CA LEU A 350 -23.35 8.07 -9.08
C LEU A 350 -21.91 7.97 -9.56
N MET A 351 -21.37 6.77 -9.78
CA MET A 351 -19.99 6.59 -10.23
C MET A 351 -19.65 7.36 -11.51
N PRO A 352 -20.50 7.40 -12.56
CA PRO A 352 -20.21 8.21 -13.75
C PRO A 352 -20.06 9.70 -13.43
N GLU A 353 -20.95 10.26 -12.59
CA GLU A 353 -20.87 11.68 -12.18
C GLU A 353 -19.59 11.95 -11.37
N ILE A 354 -19.28 11.08 -10.40
CA ILE A 354 -18.11 11.25 -9.55
C ILE A 354 -16.82 11.14 -10.37
N LEU A 355 -16.68 10.10 -11.20
CA LEU A 355 -15.45 9.85 -11.96
C LEU A 355 -15.26 10.83 -13.11
N GLN A 356 -16.30 11.09 -13.91
CA GLN A 356 -16.14 11.83 -15.17
C GLN A 356 -16.30 13.33 -15.01
N ASN A 357 -17.04 13.78 -13.98
CA ASN A 357 -17.35 15.20 -13.80
C ASN A 357 -16.72 15.78 -12.53
N GLU A 358 -16.91 15.17 -11.37
CA GLU A 358 -16.48 15.80 -10.12
C GLU A 358 -14.99 15.60 -9.83
N LEU A 359 -14.48 14.38 -9.94
CA LEU A 359 -13.08 14.06 -9.63
C LEU A 359 -12.06 14.85 -10.47
N PRO A 360 -12.17 14.96 -11.81
CA PRO A 360 -11.26 15.79 -12.59
C PRO A 360 -11.35 17.29 -12.23
N LYS A 361 -12.54 17.80 -11.87
CA LYS A 361 -12.70 19.19 -11.41
C LYS A 361 -11.99 19.42 -10.09
N VAL A 362 -12.22 18.55 -9.10
CA VAL A 362 -11.55 18.60 -7.80
C VAL A 362 -10.04 18.52 -7.96
N GLN A 363 -9.53 17.66 -8.85
CA GLN A 363 -8.10 17.57 -9.10
C GLN A 363 -7.50 18.88 -9.59
N VAL A 364 -8.13 19.53 -10.58
CA VAL A 364 -7.69 20.84 -11.09
C VAL A 364 -7.78 21.91 -9.99
N GLU A 365 -8.92 22.02 -9.32
CA GLU A 365 -9.13 23.02 -8.26
C GLU A 365 -8.16 22.87 -7.09
N LEU A 366 -7.72 21.65 -6.80
CA LEU A 366 -6.77 21.36 -5.73
C LEU A 366 -5.30 21.48 -6.17
N GLY A 367 -4.98 22.01 -7.36
CA GLY A 367 -3.58 22.26 -7.78
C GLY A 367 -3.04 21.27 -8.81
N ASN A 368 -3.89 20.43 -9.40
CA ASN A 368 -3.61 19.47 -10.48
C ASN A 368 -2.42 18.51 -10.21
N TRP A 369 -2.25 18.06 -8.96
CA TRP A 369 -1.22 17.09 -8.56
C TRP A 369 -1.65 15.62 -8.81
N TRP A 370 -0.76 14.66 -8.53
CA TRP A 370 -0.93 13.25 -8.93
C TRP A 370 -1.85 12.43 -8.02
N SER A 371 -2.76 11.68 -8.63
CA SER A 371 -3.66 10.76 -7.93
C SER A 371 -2.94 9.46 -7.56
N VAL A 372 -1.99 9.52 -6.63
CA VAL A 372 -1.33 8.35 -6.05
C VAL A 372 -1.40 8.45 -4.52
N THR A 373 -1.44 7.32 -3.83
CA THR A 373 -1.68 7.28 -2.37
C THR A 373 -0.66 8.14 -1.59
N PRO A 374 -1.12 9.04 -0.68
CA PRO A 374 -2.49 9.19 -0.17
C PRO A 374 -3.36 10.14 -1.02
N GLY A 375 -2.76 10.89 -1.94
CA GLY A 375 -3.42 11.85 -2.81
C GLY A 375 -4.66 11.30 -3.54
N SER A 376 -4.60 10.08 -4.08
CA SER A 376 -5.78 9.46 -4.71
C SER A 376 -6.99 9.37 -3.77
N GLN A 377 -6.76 9.09 -2.47
CA GLN A 377 -7.80 9.01 -1.46
C GLN A 377 -8.33 10.40 -1.09
N ILE A 378 -7.46 11.43 -1.03
CA ILE A 378 -7.85 12.82 -0.79
C ILE A 378 -8.79 13.31 -1.90
N LEU A 379 -8.41 13.10 -3.18
CA LEU A 379 -9.25 13.47 -4.33
C LEU A 379 -10.58 12.72 -4.30
N TRP A 380 -10.54 11.40 -4.11
CA TRP A 380 -11.72 10.54 -4.07
C TRP A 380 -12.71 10.95 -2.98
N THR A 381 -12.25 11.04 -1.74
CA THR A 381 -13.12 11.38 -0.59
C THR A 381 -13.72 12.78 -0.73
N THR A 382 -12.96 13.73 -1.29
CA THR A 382 -13.44 15.08 -1.56
C THR A 382 -14.52 15.08 -2.64
N ALA A 383 -14.29 14.41 -3.77
CA ALA A 383 -15.25 14.32 -4.88
C ALA A 383 -16.55 13.62 -4.45
N VAL A 384 -16.45 12.47 -3.77
CA VAL A 384 -17.60 11.76 -3.21
C VAL A 384 -18.36 12.64 -2.22
N GLY A 385 -17.64 13.33 -1.33
CA GLY A 385 -18.23 14.24 -0.36
C GLY A 385 -19.02 15.38 -1.01
N ASN A 386 -18.45 16.01 -2.04
CA ASN A 386 -19.08 17.10 -2.79
C ASN A 386 -20.38 16.64 -3.46
N VAL A 387 -20.38 15.47 -4.13
CA VAL A 387 -21.56 14.91 -4.82
C VAL A 387 -22.64 14.48 -3.82
N LEU A 388 -22.29 13.66 -2.83
CA LEU A 388 -23.27 13.09 -1.90
C LEU A 388 -23.88 14.14 -0.98
N LYS A 389 -23.08 15.08 -0.49
CA LYS A 389 -23.55 16.12 0.44
C LYS A 389 -24.06 17.38 -0.26
N LYS A 390 -23.91 17.46 -1.59
CA LYS A 390 -24.25 18.64 -2.41
C LYS A 390 -23.66 19.93 -1.84
N ALA A 391 -22.44 19.85 -1.34
CA ALA A 391 -21.74 20.94 -0.67
C ALA A 391 -20.24 20.86 -1.00
N ARG A 392 -19.78 21.78 -1.86
CA ARG A 392 -18.39 21.81 -2.33
C ARG A 392 -17.44 22.19 -1.19
N TYR A 393 -16.46 21.33 -0.88
CA TYR A 393 -15.41 21.51 0.14
C TYR A 393 -15.83 21.72 1.60
N LYS A 394 -17.12 21.95 1.90
CA LYS A 394 -17.62 22.22 3.26
C LYS A 394 -17.24 21.14 4.28
N TYR A 395 -17.12 19.90 3.84
CA TYR A 395 -16.83 18.75 4.70
C TYR A 395 -15.45 18.15 4.37
N ALA A 396 -14.42 18.98 4.36
CA ALA A 396 -13.04 18.57 4.11
C ALA A 396 -12.54 17.58 5.17
N SER A 397 -11.89 16.52 4.70
CA SER A 397 -11.17 15.55 5.55
C SER A 397 -9.96 16.19 6.22
N HIS A 398 -9.45 15.54 7.27
CA HIS A 398 -8.21 15.98 7.92
C HIS A 398 -7.03 15.98 6.94
N ASP A 399 -6.94 14.98 6.06
CA ASP A 399 -5.90 14.93 5.03
C ASP A 399 -5.99 16.07 4.03
N LEU A 400 -7.20 16.47 3.61
CA LEU A 400 -7.36 17.65 2.75
C LEU A 400 -6.91 18.92 3.48
N LYS A 401 -7.24 19.08 4.76
CA LYS A 401 -6.77 20.20 5.57
C LYS A 401 -5.25 20.22 5.67
N ASN A 402 -4.62 19.07 5.95
CA ASN A 402 -3.16 18.94 6.02
C ASN A 402 -2.48 19.26 4.69
N LEU A 403 -3.08 18.87 3.56
CA LEU A 403 -2.61 19.25 2.22
C LEU A 403 -2.66 20.76 2.02
N LEU A 404 -3.76 21.42 2.37
CA LEU A 404 -3.87 22.88 2.26
C LEU A 404 -2.94 23.64 3.23
N LEU A 405 -2.59 23.02 4.35
CA LEU A 405 -1.58 23.53 5.27
C LEU A 405 -0.15 23.27 4.78
N GLY A 406 0.06 22.58 3.64
CA GLY A 406 1.40 22.27 3.12
C GLY A 406 2.15 21.19 3.91
N ARG A 407 1.45 20.40 4.73
CA ARG A 407 2.06 19.34 5.56
C ARG A 407 2.68 18.21 4.74
N TYR A 408 2.24 18.04 3.50
CA TYR A 408 2.76 17.04 2.58
C TYR A 408 3.92 17.57 1.69
N GLY A 409 4.24 18.86 1.78
CA GLY A 409 5.15 19.53 0.85
C GLY A 409 4.42 20.62 0.07
N GLU A 410 5.19 21.37 -0.72
CA GLU A 410 4.67 22.47 -1.53
C GLU A 410 3.84 21.96 -2.72
N PHE A 411 2.81 22.72 -3.11
CA PHE A 411 2.05 22.42 -4.32
C PHE A 411 2.97 22.53 -5.56
N PRO A 412 2.97 21.52 -6.44
CA PRO A 412 3.93 21.44 -7.54
C PRO A 412 3.69 22.50 -8.63
N PHE A 413 2.46 23.00 -8.75
CA PHE A 413 2.05 23.89 -9.84
C PHE A 413 1.43 25.18 -9.32
N TYR A 414 0.33 25.08 -8.56
CA TYR A 414 -0.35 26.23 -7.99
C TYR A 414 -1.12 25.82 -6.74
N ARG A 415 -1.31 26.81 -5.84
CA ARG A 415 -2.17 26.65 -4.67
C ARG A 415 -3.65 26.76 -5.08
N PRO A 416 -4.56 26.08 -4.36
CA PRO A 416 -6.01 26.23 -4.55
C PRO A 416 -6.49 27.68 -4.32
N SER A 417 -7.68 28.02 -4.83
CA SER A 417 -8.23 29.38 -4.71
C SER A 417 -8.55 29.75 -3.26
N ASP A 418 -8.49 31.04 -2.95
CA ASP A 418 -8.80 31.57 -1.61
C ASP A 418 -10.21 31.17 -1.13
N ASP A 419 -11.19 31.02 -2.03
CA ASP A 419 -12.56 30.55 -1.72
C ASP A 419 -12.57 29.13 -1.13
N ILE A 420 -11.69 28.24 -1.59
CA ILE A 420 -11.57 26.88 -1.06
C ILE A 420 -11.02 26.93 0.37
N TYR A 421 -9.98 27.74 0.61
CA TYR A 421 -9.43 27.94 1.95
C TYR A 421 -10.47 28.54 2.89
N GLN A 422 -11.19 29.58 2.46
CA GLN A 422 -12.26 30.21 3.23
C GLN A 422 -13.40 29.24 3.54
N THR A 423 -13.75 28.36 2.60
CA THR A 423 -14.80 27.35 2.82
C THR A 423 -14.38 26.32 3.87
N ILE A 424 -13.10 25.94 3.90
CA ILE A 424 -12.59 24.86 4.76
C ILE A 424 -12.20 25.35 6.16
N PHE A 425 -11.57 26.53 6.25
CA PHE A 425 -11.01 27.09 7.48
C PHE A 425 -11.78 28.31 8.00
N GLY A 426 -12.79 28.79 7.27
CA GLY A 426 -13.59 29.95 7.65
C GLY A 426 -12.95 31.30 7.30
N LEU A 427 -13.50 32.39 7.82
CA LEU A 427 -13.04 33.76 7.52
C LEU A 427 -11.60 34.03 7.97
N ALA A 428 -11.15 33.34 9.02
CA ALA A 428 -9.79 33.46 9.58
C ALA A 428 -8.76 32.56 8.87
N TRP A 429 -9.06 32.03 7.67
CA TRP A 429 -8.18 31.06 7.00
C TRP A 429 -6.75 31.59 6.79
N LYS A 430 -6.56 32.89 6.51
CA LYS A 430 -5.23 33.48 6.30
C LYS A 430 -4.36 33.39 7.56
N GLU A 431 -4.94 33.70 8.72
CA GLU A 431 -4.27 33.59 10.03
C GLU A 431 -3.91 32.14 10.34
N ILE A 432 -4.80 31.19 9.99
CA ILE A 432 -4.55 29.76 10.16
C ILE A 432 -3.39 29.30 9.27
N ILE A 433 -3.32 29.71 8.01
CA ILE A 433 -2.21 29.35 7.12
C ILE A 433 -0.89 29.98 7.58
N GLU A 434 -0.90 31.21 8.09
CA GLU A 434 0.31 31.84 8.64
C GLU A 434 0.81 31.14 9.91
N ARG A 435 -0.09 30.76 10.81
CA ARG A 435 0.25 30.11 12.09
C ARG A 435 0.61 28.64 11.93
N ASP A 436 -0.19 27.91 11.16
CA ASP A 436 -0.14 26.45 11.10
C ASP A 436 0.38 25.92 9.76
N GLY A 437 0.60 26.78 8.75
CA GLY A 437 1.06 26.35 7.44
C GLY A 437 2.54 25.97 7.39
N GLY A 438 2.90 25.25 6.33
CA GLY A 438 4.27 24.88 6.02
C GLY A 438 4.62 23.42 6.36
N TYR A 439 5.79 23.04 5.85
CA TYR A 439 6.36 21.71 6.08
C TYR A 439 6.62 21.50 7.57
N GLN A 440 6.10 20.39 8.10
CA GLN A 440 6.30 20.03 9.50
C GLN A 440 7.48 19.07 9.60
N LYS A 441 8.61 19.56 10.14
CA LYS A 441 9.71 18.68 10.51
C LYS A 441 9.24 17.77 11.64
N ILE A 442 9.54 16.48 11.51
CA ILE A 442 9.21 15.47 12.50
C ILE A 442 10.48 15.16 13.27
N GLU A 443 10.46 15.45 14.57
CA GLU A 443 11.57 15.17 15.46
C GLU A 443 11.73 13.67 15.69
N ASP A 444 12.97 13.26 15.97
CA ASP A 444 13.31 11.86 16.24
C ASP A 444 12.52 11.31 17.44
N THR A 445 12.11 10.05 17.30
CA THR A 445 11.44 9.33 18.39
C THR A 445 12.46 8.58 19.25
N ASP A 446 12.20 8.42 20.54
CA ASP A 446 13.00 7.53 21.38
C ASP A 446 12.65 6.07 21.09
N LEU A 447 13.56 5.37 20.40
CA LEU A 447 13.36 3.98 19.97
C LEU A 447 13.37 2.99 21.14
N GLU A 448 14.08 3.29 22.23
CA GLU A 448 14.12 2.42 23.41
C GLU A 448 12.81 2.51 24.19
N VAL A 449 12.22 3.71 24.27
CA VAL A 449 10.88 3.91 24.83
C VAL A 449 9.83 3.17 24.00
N GLU A 450 9.85 3.32 22.67
CA GLU A 450 8.91 2.60 21.79
C GLU A 450 9.06 1.07 21.88
N LYS A 451 10.29 0.58 22.03
CA LYS A 451 10.56 -0.84 22.29
C LYS A 451 9.99 -1.26 23.64
N GLY A 452 10.22 -0.51 24.71
CA GLY A 452 9.65 -0.80 26.03
C GLY A 452 8.12 -0.84 26.02
N ASN A 453 7.48 0.08 25.28
CA ASN A 453 6.03 0.09 25.07
C ASN A 453 5.54 -1.18 24.35
N LEU A 454 6.24 -1.59 23.29
CA LEU A 454 5.93 -2.82 22.57
C LEU A 454 6.09 -4.06 23.48
N GLU A 455 7.21 -4.18 24.19
CA GLU A 455 7.48 -5.30 25.10
C GLU A 455 6.43 -5.41 26.22
N HIS A 456 6.00 -4.27 26.78
CA HIS A 456 4.92 -4.22 27.75
C HIS A 456 3.61 -4.76 27.16
N ARG A 457 3.24 -4.34 25.94
CA ARG A 457 2.02 -4.81 25.25
C ARG A 457 2.06 -6.28 24.86
N MET A 458 3.25 -6.82 24.63
CA MET A 458 3.50 -8.21 24.27
C MET A 458 3.68 -9.13 25.48
N GLY A 459 4.03 -8.58 26.64
CA GLY A 459 4.36 -9.36 27.84
C GLY A 459 5.66 -10.17 27.71
N ARG A 460 6.52 -9.82 26.75
CA ARG A 460 7.81 -10.48 26.48
C ARG A 460 8.76 -9.50 25.79
N ALA A 461 10.05 -9.85 25.79
CA ALA A 461 11.04 -9.16 24.96
C ALA A 461 10.68 -9.26 23.47
N THR A 462 10.98 -8.20 22.72
CA THR A 462 10.69 -8.12 21.27
C THR A 462 11.94 -7.92 20.44
N THR A 463 11.90 -8.40 19.21
CA THR A 463 13.00 -8.24 18.25
C THR A 463 12.99 -6.85 17.61
N GLU A 464 14.11 -6.46 16.98
CA GLU A 464 14.18 -5.22 16.19
C GLU A 464 13.20 -5.24 15.01
N ASP A 465 12.99 -6.40 14.38
CA ASP A 465 12.04 -6.57 13.29
C ASP A 465 10.59 -6.34 13.75
N GLU A 466 10.24 -6.82 14.94
CA GLU A 466 8.93 -6.54 15.55
C GLU A 466 8.75 -5.06 15.86
N LEU A 467 9.80 -4.40 16.38
CA LEU A 467 9.82 -2.96 16.60
C LEU A 467 9.61 -2.18 15.30
N VAL A 468 10.29 -2.55 14.22
CA VAL A 468 10.11 -1.91 12.90
C VAL A 468 8.68 -2.01 12.41
N LEU A 469 8.07 -3.21 12.47
CA LEU A 469 6.69 -3.39 12.03
C LEU A 469 5.70 -2.65 12.94
N TYR A 470 5.95 -2.62 14.26
CA TYR A 470 5.18 -1.84 15.22
C TYR A 470 5.24 -0.34 14.96
N LEU A 471 6.43 0.22 14.68
CA LEU A 471 6.60 1.63 14.36
C LEU A 471 5.80 2.03 13.12
N GLN A 472 5.72 1.14 12.12
CA GLN A 472 4.95 1.34 10.89
C GLN A 472 3.43 1.15 11.08
N HIS A 473 3.03 0.17 11.87
CA HIS A 473 1.65 -0.32 11.95
C HIS A 473 1.21 -0.67 13.38
N GLY A 474 1.38 0.28 14.32
CA GLY A 474 1.13 0.15 15.77
C GLY A 474 0.26 -1.02 16.24
N ASN A 475 -1.06 -0.83 16.28
CA ASN A 475 -1.97 -1.85 16.84
C ASN A 475 -2.08 -3.09 15.94
N ASP A 476 -2.17 -2.91 14.62
CA ASP A 476 -2.30 -4.00 13.67
C ASP A 476 -1.11 -4.98 13.74
N ALA A 477 0.12 -4.48 13.98
CA ALA A 477 1.31 -5.30 14.18
C ALA A 477 1.24 -6.10 15.49
N VAL A 478 0.82 -5.48 16.59
CA VAL A 478 0.65 -6.17 17.89
C VAL A 478 -0.42 -7.25 17.80
N ASP A 479 -1.53 -6.96 17.13
CA ASP A 479 -2.61 -7.93 16.93
C ASP A 479 -2.13 -9.09 16.05
N PHE A 480 -1.34 -8.81 15.00
CA PHE A 480 -0.69 -9.84 14.20
C PHE A 480 0.27 -10.71 15.03
N PHE A 481 1.15 -10.13 15.85
CA PHE A 481 2.07 -10.92 16.67
C PHE A 481 1.34 -11.81 17.68
N LYS A 482 0.26 -11.31 18.28
CA LYS A 482 -0.60 -12.11 19.17
C LYS A 482 -1.35 -13.20 18.41
N PHE A 483 -1.81 -12.91 17.20
CA PHE A 483 -2.43 -13.90 16.32
C PHE A 483 -1.45 -15.02 15.99
N GLU A 484 -0.24 -14.68 15.55
CA GLU A 484 0.80 -15.65 15.21
C GLU A 484 1.23 -16.48 16.43
N ALA A 485 1.36 -15.86 17.61
CA ALA A 485 1.66 -16.58 18.85
C ALA A 485 0.57 -17.58 19.24
N LYS A 486 -0.70 -17.27 18.93
CA LYS A 486 -1.85 -18.13 19.23
C LYS A 486 -2.04 -19.25 18.22
N TYR A 487 -1.93 -18.96 16.92
CA TYR A 487 -2.30 -19.88 15.84
C TYR A 487 -1.11 -20.43 15.04
N GLY A 488 0.11 -19.98 15.34
CA GLY A 488 1.31 -20.34 14.60
C GLY A 488 1.38 -19.70 13.22
N LYS A 489 2.23 -20.28 12.35
CA LYS A 489 2.49 -19.80 11.00
C LYS A 489 1.36 -20.19 10.04
N THR A 490 0.23 -19.50 10.10
CA THR A 490 -0.97 -19.85 9.32
C THR A 490 -0.81 -19.67 7.81
N TRP A 491 0.16 -18.86 7.38
CA TRP A 491 0.44 -18.60 5.97
C TRP A 491 0.94 -19.83 5.19
N VAL A 492 1.31 -20.92 5.88
CA VAL A 492 1.63 -22.22 5.25
C VAL A 492 0.40 -22.89 4.63
N LEU A 493 -0.81 -22.45 5.01
CA LEU A 493 -2.04 -22.98 4.45
C LEU A 493 -2.23 -22.49 3.00
N PRO A 494 -2.61 -23.37 2.06
CA PRO A 494 -2.91 -22.97 0.70
C PRO A 494 -4.17 -22.08 0.65
N PRO A 495 -4.31 -21.25 -0.40
CA PRO A 495 -5.48 -20.37 -0.56
C PRO A 495 -6.80 -21.14 -0.62
N SER A 496 -6.80 -22.38 -1.12
CA SER A 496 -7.96 -23.28 -1.14
C SER A 496 -8.50 -23.62 0.26
N ILE A 497 -7.66 -23.57 1.29
CA ILE A 497 -8.03 -23.78 2.69
C ILE A 497 -8.25 -22.42 3.37
N TRP A 498 -7.32 -21.48 3.19
CA TRP A 498 -7.34 -20.18 3.87
C TRP A 498 -8.55 -19.31 3.51
N PHE A 499 -8.98 -19.33 2.25
CA PHE A 499 -10.13 -18.53 1.79
C PHE A 499 -11.44 -19.33 1.72
N LYS A 500 -11.46 -20.59 2.16
CA LYS A 500 -12.68 -21.40 2.12
C LYS A 500 -13.77 -20.78 3.00
N ARG A 501 -14.94 -20.56 2.43
CA ARG A 501 -16.15 -20.10 3.14
C ARG A 501 -17.09 -21.28 3.40
N GLY A 502 -17.87 -21.17 4.47
CA GLY A 502 -18.86 -22.20 4.83
C GLY A 502 -18.31 -23.37 5.65
N GLY A 503 -17.04 -23.30 6.09
CA GLY A 503 -16.40 -24.34 6.89
C GLY A 503 -15.96 -25.55 6.06
N PHE A 504 -15.77 -26.67 6.76
CA PHE A 504 -15.33 -27.94 6.18
C PHE A 504 -16.29 -29.06 6.58
N ASP A 505 -16.51 -30.01 5.67
CA ASP A 505 -17.45 -31.10 5.87
C ASP A 505 -16.86 -32.18 6.78
N LEU A 506 -17.72 -32.90 7.53
CA LEU A 506 -17.28 -34.06 8.32
C LEU A 506 -16.73 -35.15 7.40
N GLY A 507 -15.55 -35.67 7.73
CA GLY A 507 -14.80 -36.63 6.92
C GLY A 507 -14.04 -35.99 5.75
N GLU A 508 -14.12 -34.68 5.56
CA GLU A 508 -13.32 -33.98 4.54
C GLU A 508 -11.83 -34.12 4.89
N ARG A 509 -11.03 -34.52 3.89
CA ARG A 509 -9.58 -34.65 4.01
C ARG A 509 -8.89 -33.59 3.16
N LEU A 510 -8.10 -32.77 3.81
CA LEU A 510 -7.31 -31.69 3.23
C LEU A 510 -5.85 -32.12 3.18
N GLU A 511 -5.24 -32.09 1.99
CA GLU A 511 -3.82 -32.40 1.84
C GLU A 511 -3.09 -31.29 1.11
N PHE A 512 -1.96 -30.85 1.67
CA PHE A 512 -1.18 -29.75 1.10
C PHE A 512 0.31 -29.87 1.49
N PRO A 513 1.24 -29.41 0.66
CA PRO A 513 2.63 -29.20 1.07
C PRO A 513 2.76 -27.92 1.90
N ASP A 514 3.64 -27.91 2.91
CA ASP A 514 4.10 -26.68 3.54
C ASP A 514 5.20 -25.99 2.73
N ALA A 515 5.71 -24.87 3.25
CA ALA A 515 6.78 -24.08 2.64
C ALA A 515 8.11 -24.82 2.46
N SER A 516 8.33 -25.94 3.16
CA SER A 516 9.51 -26.80 3.04
C SER A 516 9.30 -27.98 2.08
N GLY A 517 8.08 -28.11 1.54
CA GLY A 517 7.66 -29.24 0.70
C GLY A 517 7.16 -30.45 1.49
N LYS A 518 7.09 -30.38 2.83
CA LYS A 518 6.54 -31.47 3.66
C LYS A 518 5.03 -31.54 3.45
N ARG A 519 4.52 -32.74 3.17
CA ARG A 519 3.08 -32.98 3.00
C ARG A 519 2.39 -33.08 4.36
N HIS A 520 1.30 -32.34 4.50
CA HIS A 520 0.39 -32.40 5.62
C HIS A 520 -0.96 -32.95 5.20
N SER A 521 -1.64 -33.63 6.14
CA SER A 521 -3.01 -34.09 6.00
C SER A 521 -3.82 -33.66 7.21
N ILE A 522 -4.95 -33.00 6.98
CA ILE A 522 -5.95 -32.65 8.01
C ILE A 522 -7.26 -33.31 7.63
N GLU A 523 -7.77 -34.22 8.46
CA GLU A 523 -9.11 -34.78 8.31
C GLU A 523 -10.05 -34.17 9.35
N ILE A 524 -11.22 -33.70 8.91
CA ILE A 524 -12.26 -33.17 9.78
C ILE A 524 -13.02 -34.33 10.41
N GLY A 525 -12.62 -34.73 11.61
CA GLY A 525 -13.29 -35.81 12.33
C GLY A 525 -14.56 -35.37 13.06
N PRO A 526 -15.10 -36.23 13.93
CA PRO A 526 -16.40 -36.05 14.55
C PRO A 526 -16.45 -34.80 15.45
N GLN A 527 -17.60 -34.13 15.39
CA GLN A 527 -17.91 -32.96 16.19
C GLN A 527 -18.79 -33.30 17.38
N ARG A 528 -18.50 -32.69 18.53
CA ARG A 528 -19.33 -32.75 19.73
C ARG A 528 -19.60 -31.34 20.24
N ARG A 529 -20.88 -31.01 20.44
CA ARG A 529 -21.27 -29.78 21.13
C ARG A 529 -21.03 -29.88 22.63
N THR A 530 -20.43 -28.85 23.21
CA THR A 530 -20.27 -28.70 24.66
C THR A 530 -21.57 -28.19 25.29
N LYS A 531 -21.62 -28.17 26.63
CA LYS A 531 -22.74 -27.58 27.37
C LYS A 531 -22.84 -26.06 27.16
N THR A 532 -21.73 -25.41 26.82
CA THR A 532 -21.62 -23.96 26.53
C THR A 532 -21.94 -23.60 25.08
N ARG A 533 -22.47 -24.55 24.28
CA ARG A 533 -22.76 -24.45 22.83
C ARG A 533 -21.54 -24.45 21.90
N ASP A 534 -20.32 -24.39 22.42
CA ASP A 534 -19.10 -24.55 21.64
C ASP A 534 -19.02 -25.91 20.95
N VAL A 535 -18.21 -26.02 19.91
CA VAL A 535 -18.04 -27.26 19.15
C VAL A 535 -16.61 -27.76 19.34
N VAL A 536 -16.47 -28.96 19.88
CA VAL A 536 -15.20 -29.69 19.85
C VAL A 536 -15.16 -30.53 18.58
N THR A 537 -14.25 -30.20 17.67
CA THR A 537 -13.97 -30.97 16.45
C THR A 537 -12.71 -31.78 16.66
N HIS A 538 -12.76 -33.11 16.48
CA HIS A 538 -11.56 -33.94 16.51
C HIS A 538 -10.92 -33.91 15.13
N LEU A 539 -9.85 -33.13 14.94
CA LEU A 539 -9.09 -33.13 13.70
C LEU A 539 -8.10 -34.29 13.72
N ILE A 540 -7.91 -34.99 12.62
CA ILE A 540 -6.78 -35.91 12.47
C ILE A 540 -5.71 -35.19 11.67
N ILE A 541 -4.68 -34.70 12.36
CA ILE A 541 -3.57 -33.93 11.78
C ILE A 541 -2.36 -34.85 11.68
N ASP A 542 -1.90 -35.14 10.45
CA ASP A 542 -0.76 -36.03 10.19
C ASP A 542 -0.85 -37.36 10.97
N HIS A 543 -2.03 -37.98 10.96
CA HIS A 543 -2.38 -39.22 11.67
C HIS A 543 -2.49 -39.12 13.21
N HIS A 544 -2.43 -37.91 13.77
CA HIS A 544 -2.59 -37.65 15.21
C HIS A 544 -3.95 -36.97 15.47
N PRO A 545 -4.81 -37.55 16.32
CA PRO A 545 -6.09 -36.94 16.65
C PRO A 545 -5.92 -35.79 17.65
N GLU A 546 -6.37 -34.60 17.28
CA GLU A 546 -6.29 -33.37 18.05
C GLU A 546 -7.71 -32.78 18.26
N PRO A 547 -8.20 -32.67 19.51
CA PRO A 547 -9.47 -32.03 19.79
C PRO A 547 -9.33 -30.50 19.75
N ILE A 548 -9.96 -29.85 18.77
CA ILE A 548 -10.00 -28.39 18.65
C ILE A 548 -11.35 -27.88 19.15
N LEU A 549 -11.31 -27.01 20.16
CA LEU A 549 -12.47 -26.26 20.63
C LEU A 549 -12.68 -25.04 19.72
N THR A 550 -13.77 -25.05 18.97
CA THR A 550 -14.27 -23.87 18.27
C THR A 550 -15.31 -23.20 19.15
N GLU A 551 -14.93 -22.06 19.73
CA GLU A 551 -15.87 -21.17 20.41
C GLU A 551 -16.85 -20.61 19.37
N LEU A 552 -18.11 -21.03 19.45
CA LEU A 552 -19.12 -20.49 18.56
C LEU A 552 -19.52 -19.12 19.11
N ARG A 553 -18.99 -18.07 18.50
CA ARG A 553 -19.58 -16.73 18.64
C ARG A 553 -21.00 -16.80 18.10
N GLU A 554 -21.96 -16.19 18.78
CA GLU A 554 -23.33 -16.12 18.29
C GLU A 554 -23.34 -15.38 16.94
N GLU A 555 -23.38 -16.13 15.84
CA GLU A 555 -23.76 -15.62 14.54
C GLU A 555 -25.21 -15.16 14.65
N GLY A 556 -25.39 -13.85 14.80
CA GLY A 556 -26.71 -13.24 14.90
C GLY A 556 -27.32 -13.28 16.29
N VAL A 557 -26.67 -12.65 17.26
CA VAL A 557 -27.46 -11.70 18.05
C VAL A 557 -27.77 -10.60 17.06
N GLU A 558 -29.04 -10.45 16.66
CA GLU A 558 -29.58 -9.11 16.42
C GLU A 558 -29.08 -8.31 17.61
N VAL A 559 -28.00 -7.53 17.42
CA VAL A 559 -27.67 -6.45 18.32
C VAL A 559 -28.99 -5.73 18.41
N LYS A 560 -29.72 -5.90 19.53
CA LYS A 560 -30.87 -5.05 19.86
C LYS A 560 -30.32 -3.69 19.53
N ARG A 561 -30.80 -3.08 18.43
CA ARG A 561 -30.23 -1.83 17.92
C ARG A 561 -30.05 -0.98 19.16
N LYS A 562 -28.79 -0.77 19.60
CA LYS A 562 -28.52 0.28 20.60
C LYS A 562 -29.23 1.47 19.97
N VAL A 563 -30.23 2.01 20.67
CA VAL A 563 -31.06 3.09 20.13
C VAL A 563 -30.06 4.13 19.61
N ALA A 564 -29.97 4.22 18.28
CA ALA A 564 -28.92 5.00 17.65
C ALA A 564 -29.32 6.44 17.89
N LEU A 565 -28.64 7.08 18.85
CA LEU A 565 -28.83 8.51 19.10
C LEU A 565 -28.58 9.22 17.77
N SER A 566 -29.54 10.02 17.34
CA SER A 566 -29.39 10.88 16.19
C SER A 566 -28.29 11.90 16.45
N SER A 567 -27.67 12.43 15.38
CA SER A 567 -26.66 13.49 15.51
C SER A 567 -27.14 14.66 16.38
N LYS A 568 -28.43 15.01 16.31
CA LYS A 568 -29.02 16.07 17.14
C LYS A 568 -29.09 15.73 18.63
N GLU A 569 -29.30 14.46 18.96
CA GLU A 569 -29.32 14.01 20.36
C GLU A 569 -27.90 13.90 20.92
N ILE A 570 -26.94 13.45 20.11
CA ILE A 570 -25.52 13.47 20.47
C ILE A 570 -25.05 14.90 20.74
N ASP A 571 -25.35 15.85 19.84
CA ASP A 571 -24.97 17.26 20.02
C ASP A 571 -25.65 17.90 21.25
N ALA A 572 -26.88 17.50 21.57
CA ALA A 572 -27.57 17.97 22.77
C ALA A 572 -26.92 17.43 24.06
N LEU A 573 -26.47 16.17 24.04
CA LEU A 573 -25.76 15.53 25.15
C LEU A 573 -24.36 16.12 25.35
N THR A 574 -23.63 16.40 24.27
CA THR A 574 -22.34 17.11 24.31
C THR A 574 -22.47 18.46 25.04
N LYS A 575 -23.54 19.22 24.74
CA LYS A 575 -23.82 20.50 25.42
C LYS A 575 -24.25 20.35 26.88
N ALA A 576 -24.72 19.16 27.26
CA ALA A 576 -25.03 18.81 28.63
C ALA A 576 -23.81 18.26 29.40
N GLY A 577 -22.67 18.06 28.73
CA GLY A 577 -21.46 17.50 29.33
C GLY A 577 -21.36 15.97 29.22
N ASP A 578 -22.22 15.29 28.46
CA ASP A 578 -22.09 13.86 28.15
C ASP A 578 -21.46 13.70 26.77
N ILE A 579 -20.16 13.40 26.72
CA ILE A 579 -19.38 13.31 25.49
C ILE A 579 -19.52 11.90 24.91
N ARG A 580 -20.03 11.82 23.69
CA ARG A 580 -20.29 10.55 22.99
C ARG A 580 -19.60 10.49 21.63
N SER A 581 -19.33 9.28 21.15
CA SER A 581 -18.67 9.09 19.86
C SER A 581 -19.60 9.45 18.70
N GLN A 582 -19.12 10.26 17.77
CA GLN A 582 -19.86 10.62 16.54
C GLN A 582 -19.63 9.64 15.38
N ILE A 583 -18.62 8.76 15.51
CA ILE A 583 -18.19 7.83 14.48
C ILE A 583 -17.88 6.46 15.09
N ALA A 584 -17.92 5.40 14.28
CA ALA A 584 -17.35 4.12 14.70
C ALA A 584 -15.83 4.17 14.56
N ALA A 585 -15.09 3.95 15.65
CA ALA A 585 -13.64 4.18 15.72
C ALA A 585 -12.97 3.33 16.81
N CYS A 586 -11.64 3.31 16.82
CA CYS A 586 -10.82 2.82 17.92
C CYS A 586 -10.28 4.00 18.73
N VAL A 587 -10.28 3.96 20.05
CA VAL A 587 -9.66 4.99 20.89
C VAL A 587 -8.14 4.89 20.75
N ARG A 588 -7.48 5.98 20.38
CA ARG A 588 -6.03 6.02 20.20
C ARG A 588 -5.31 6.57 21.42
N GLU A 589 -5.80 7.68 21.94
CA GLU A 589 -5.16 8.43 23.02
C GLU A 589 -6.21 9.23 23.81
N ILE A 590 -5.98 9.38 25.12
CA ILE A 590 -6.80 10.19 26.02
C ILE A 590 -5.85 11.13 26.78
N PRO A 591 -5.64 12.38 26.32
CA PRO A 591 -4.69 13.32 26.90
C PRO A 591 -5.16 14.01 28.21
N VAL A 592 -6.33 13.64 28.74
CA VAL A 592 -6.92 14.22 29.96
C VAL A 592 -7.20 13.13 30.99
N ALA A 593 -7.11 13.47 32.27
CA ALA A 593 -7.44 12.59 33.39
C ALA A 593 -8.74 13.01 34.08
N GLU A 594 -9.38 12.07 34.79
CA GLU A 594 -10.53 12.37 35.64
C GLU A 594 -10.16 13.42 36.68
N GLY A 595 -10.95 14.50 36.72
CA GLY A 595 -10.73 15.64 37.60
C GLY A 595 -9.90 16.78 37.00
N ASP A 596 -9.45 16.71 35.75
CA ASP A 596 -8.77 17.84 35.09
C ASP A 596 -9.75 18.97 34.73
N GLU A 597 -9.30 20.22 34.82
CA GLU A 597 -10.03 21.37 34.26
C GLU A 597 -9.77 21.46 32.75
N VAL A 598 -10.85 21.58 31.98
CA VAL A 598 -10.81 21.66 30.51
C VAL A 598 -11.53 22.91 30.00
N ALA A 599 -10.90 23.59 29.04
CA ALA A 599 -11.49 24.72 28.34
C ALA A 599 -12.21 24.28 27.05
N ALA A 600 -13.20 25.06 26.61
CA ALA A 600 -13.82 24.87 25.30
C ALA A 600 -12.76 24.94 24.19
N GLY A 601 -12.73 23.93 23.32
CA GLY A 601 -11.75 23.71 22.26
C GLY A 601 -10.57 22.80 22.66
N GLN A 602 -10.42 22.46 23.94
CA GLN A 602 -9.34 21.57 24.41
C GLN A 602 -9.56 20.12 23.94
N LEU A 603 -8.49 19.45 23.56
CA LEU A 603 -8.49 18.05 23.14
C LEU A 603 -8.82 17.13 24.32
N LEU A 604 -9.77 16.22 24.12
CA LEU A 604 -10.23 15.26 25.13
C LEU A 604 -9.82 13.83 24.79
N ILE A 605 -10.11 13.38 23.57
CA ILE A 605 -9.84 12.02 23.08
C ILE A 605 -9.43 12.07 21.60
N VAL A 606 -8.51 11.20 21.21
CA VAL A 606 -8.17 10.94 19.81
C VAL A 606 -8.75 9.57 19.40
N LEU A 607 -9.58 9.56 18.37
CA LEU A 607 -10.20 8.35 17.81
C LEU A 607 -9.61 8.01 16.43
N GLU A 608 -9.28 6.75 16.18
CA GLU A 608 -8.83 6.24 14.90
C GLU A 608 -9.98 5.51 14.18
N ALA A 609 -10.44 6.06 13.06
CA ALA A 609 -11.46 5.43 12.21
C ALA A 609 -10.99 5.43 10.76
N MET A 610 -11.08 4.28 10.09
CA MET A 610 -10.68 4.13 8.69
C MET A 610 -9.28 4.70 8.40
N LYS A 611 -8.35 4.53 9.36
CA LYS A 611 -6.95 5.02 9.30
C LYS A 611 -6.80 6.54 9.39
N MET A 612 -7.84 7.26 9.81
CA MET A 612 -7.79 8.69 10.11
C MET A 612 -7.94 8.92 11.61
N LEU A 613 -7.14 9.84 12.15
CA LEU A 613 -7.28 10.34 13.51
C LEU A 613 -8.35 11.43 13.55
N ASN A 614 -9.26 11.31 14.51
CA ASN A 614 -10.39 12.19 14.75
C ASN A 614 -10.30 12.68 16.18
N ASN A 615 -9.99 13.97 16.33
CA ASN A 615 -9.87 14.61 17.62
C ASN A 615 -11.25 15.02 18.14
N ILE A 616 -11.60 14.55 19.33
CA ILE A 616 -12.78 14.98 20.07
C ILE A 616 -12.33 16.06 21.04
N THR A 617 -12.88 17.27 20.88
CA THR A 617 -12.57 18.45 21.70
C THR A 617 -13.75 18.82 22.59
N SER A 618 -13.49 19.48 23.71
CA SER A 618 -14.56 20.00 24.59
C SER A 618 -15.32 21.15 23.92
N GLU A 619 -16.65 21.20 24.04
CA GLU A 619 -17.47 22.35 23.63
C GLU A 619 -17.78 23.31 24.79
N ILE A 620 -17.47 22.91 26.02
CA ILE A 620 -17.78 23.64 27.25
C ILE A 620 -16.56 23.75 28.15
N ASN A 621 -16.53 24.77 29.00
CA ASN A 621 -15.59 24.80 30.13
C ASN A 621 -16.13 23.92 31.25
N GLY A 622 -15.26 23.22 31.96
CA GLY A 622 -15.65 22.45 33.12
C GLY A 622 -14.57 21.47 33.55
N LYS A 623 -14.97 20.52 34.39
CA LYS A 623 -14.08 19.52 34.96
C LYS A 623 -14.39 18.13 34.40
N VAL A 624 -13.36 17.40 33.98
CA VAL A 624 -13.53 16.01 33.51
C VAL A 624 -14.09 15.17 34.65
N GLY A 625 -15.22 14.52 34.39
CA GLY A 625 -15.86 13.58 35.31
C GLY A 625 -15.29 12.18 35.10
N GLU A 626 -16.16 11.23 34.79
CA GLU A 626 -15.81 9.84 34.52
C GLU A 626 -15.41 9.63 33.05
N ILE A 627 -14.37 8.82 32.81
CA ILE A 627 -13.92 8.38 31.48
C ILE A 627 -14.33 6.92 31.28
N PHE A 628 -15.12 6.65 30.24
CA PHE A 628 -15.75 5.32 30.03
C PHE A 628 -14.96 4.38 29.10
N VAL A 629 -13.85 4.86 28.55
CA VAL A 629 -13.08 4.15 27.50
C VAL A 629 -11.58 4.23 27.77
N SER A 630 -10.85 3.25 27.29
CA SER A 630 -9.38 3.18 27.36
C SER A 630 -8.74 3.22 25.98
N PRO A 631 -7.47 3.66 25.85
CA PRO A 631 -6.72 3.51 24.60
C PRO A 631 -6.71 2.06 24.09
N GLY A 632 -7.17 1.85 22.86
CA GLY A 632 -7.37 0.54 22.23
C GLY A 632 -8.82 0.07 22.13
N ASP A 633 -9.76 0.71 22.85
CA ASP A 633 -11.17 0.30 22.82
C ASP A 633 -11.86 0.67 21.50
N THR A 634 -12.74 -0.20 21.01
CA THR A 634 -13.58 0.10 19.84
C THR A 634 -14.92 0.68 20.27
N VAL A 635 -15.27 1.84 19.71
CA VAL A 635 -16.50 2.59 20.00
C VAL A 635 -17.39 2.68 18.76
N ALA A 636 -18.70 2.61 18.95
CA ALA A 636 -19.70 2.86 17.90
C ALA A 636 -20.30 4.27 18.03
N VAL A 637 -21.04 4.71 17.00
CA VAL A 637 -21.77 5.99 17.05
C VAL A 637 -22.76 6.00 18.22
N GLY A 638 -22.65 7.02 19.08
CA GLY A 638 -23.50 7.22 20.26
C GLY A 638 -22.98 6.54 21.54
N ASP A 639 -21.88 5.80 21.48
CA ASP A 639 -21.27 5.24 22.68
C ASP A 639 -20.68 6.35 23.57
N PRO A 640 -20.85 6.26 24.91
CA PRO A 640 -20.30 7.24 25.84
C PRO A 640 -18.77 7.15 25.88
N LEU A 641 -18.12 8.30 25.89
CA LEU A 641 -16.67 8.42 25.94
C LEU A 641 -16.20 8.96 27.29
N MET A 642 -16.75 10.10 27.70
CA MET A 642 -16.48 10.70 29.02
C MET A 642 -17.60 11.68 29.41
N THR A 643 -17.56 12.17 30.66
CA THR A 643 -18.39 13.29 31.11
C THR A 643 -17.56 14.52 31.45
N ILE A 644 -18.17 15.70 31.33
CA ILE A 644 -17.64 16.99 31.77
C ILE A 644 -18.68 17.62 32.70
N GLY A 645 -18.32 17.77 33.97
CA GLY A 645 -19.10 18.53 34.93
C GLY A 645 -19.00 20.02 34.60
N LYS A 646 -20.15 20.69 34.47
CA LYS A 646 -20.19 22.16 34.40
C LYS A 646 -19.87 22.72 35.77
N ASP A 647 -18.98 23.71 35.80
CA ASP A 647 -18.82 24.61 36.95
C ASP A 647 -19.99 25.60 37.07
#